data_AF-E6MJM8-F1
#
_entry.id   AF-E6MJM8-F1
#
_cell.length_a   1.000
_cell.length_b   1.000
_cell.length_c   1.000
_cell.angle_alpha   90.00
_cell.angle_beta   90.00
_cell.angle_gamma   90.00
#
_symmetry.space_group_name_H-M   'P 1'
#
loop_
_entity.id
_entity.type
_entity.pdbx_description
1 polymer ?
#
loop_
_entity_poly.entity_id
_entity_poly.type
_entity_poly.pdbx_seq_one_letter_code
_entity_poly.pdbx_strand_id
1 'polypeptide(L)'
;MRDNGEDQMKLQKISYDIVDGIAVIAMNYAENINAIDEEMADELIFSLDQAEKDAAVKVIVLKGLPKAFSAGGDIDYFYKLIEAGDSVNIDDLNVKVDQIAVAIKKSSKMMIASVSGAAAGAGASLALAADFIVCADNAKFIMAFVNLGLVPDTGGAYLLARQLGEKRAMELCATGRPLSAEEAKELGIVYKVVPKEALDTETMALAHQLTKGPLLSYKNIKREIYAASFNDYQRFLEEAEVPAQHECAASADFKEGVRAFIEKRKAQFKGEAPAPDNWKAAYDAKFMDVKDAAGFIESGDVLWVGAFCNNPIQMLDALADRKDELENVEVINCLACQPHRYMSGEFKGHLNGHSFFFGPVERKMFKEGNTAVNSVHFSQSGPAMRDEYHVNTLFVEVSEPDEDGNMYYGPIGVAWDGMVAEYATKKIVQINKYQGKVRGKNSYINVRNVDAICRCDHPLAELKQPPVTEIDEKIASYIVPYIKDGCTLQVGLGGIANAIAYSLVDRKHIGVHTEMLTDSMAYLYKKGVIDGDRVLGGFGLGSNEVYDWCKSGVPELGDISYVNIPSVAGAKDNFVSINSCLMVDLTGQVGSESIGHKQFSCTGGQLDYVLAASISKGGQSFLCLKSINEKKDGTVSSTISLTLPPGQAVTTPRSCVMYVVTEYGVADLYNKPIKERAKALIAIAHPDFREQLTKEAKAAGLIPEDE
;
A
#
# COMPACT_ATOMS: atom_id res chain seq x y z
N MET A 1 -33.21 -1.41 25.73
CA MET A 1 -32.83 -2.73 25.19
C MET A 1 -32.55 -2.51 23.71
N ARG A 2 -31.27 -2.32 23.36
CA ARG A 2 -30.81 -2.35 21.98
C ARG A 2 -29.97 -3.60 21.86
N ASP A 3 -30.42 -4.45 20.96
CA ASP A 3 -29.81 -5.70 20.56
C ASP A 3 -28.68 -5.34 19.60
N ASN A 4 -27.44 -5.39 20.09
CA ASN A 4 -26.23 -5.22 19.26
C ASN A 4 -25.74 -6.62 18.91
N GLY A 5 -26.26 -7.19 17.83
CA GLY A 5 -25.70 -8.38 17.19
C GLY A 5 -24.41 -8.00 16.45
N GLU A 6 -23.31 -7.86 17.18
CA GLU A 6 -22.00 -8.22 16.65
C GLU A 6 -21.90 -9.74 16.81
N ASP A 7 -21.63 -10.48 15.73
CA ASP A 7 -21.31 -11.90 15.81
C ASP A 7 -20.09 -12.08 16.73
N GLN A 8 -20.33 -12.36 18.01
CA GLN A 8 -19.27 -12.65 18.97
C GLN A 8 -18.64 -13.98 18.56
N MET A 9 -17.37 -13.93 18.14
CA MET A 9 -16.58 -15.13 17.87
C MET A 9 -16.64 -16.05 19.08
N LYS A 10 -17.18 -17.25 18.88
CA LYS A 10 -17.25 -18.26 19.93
C LYS A 10 -15.88 -18.92 20.07
N LEU A 11 -15.12 -18.53 21.10
CA LEU A 11 -13.83 -19.14 21.41
C LEU A 11 -13.99 -20.59 21.83
N GLN A 12 -13.27 -21.50 21.16
CA GLN A 12 -13.26 -22.94 21.42
C GLN A 12 -11.95 -23.41 22.03
N LYS A 13 -10.83 -22.83 21.57
CA LYS A 13 -9.47 -23.25 21.93
C LYS A 13 -8.81 -22.29 22.92
N ILE A 14 -9.34 -21.09 23.09
CA ILE A 14 -8.87 -20.06 24.02
C ILE A 14 -9.93 -19.74 25.07
N SER A 15 -9.49 -19.53 26.31
CA SER A 15 -10.30 -18.80 27.30
C SER A 15 -9.77 -17.38 27.45
N TYR A 16 -10.70 -16.42 27.43
CA TYR A 16 -10.43 -14.99 27.54
C TYR A 16 -11.17 -14.42 28.76
N ASP A 17 -10.40 -13.92 29.74
CA ASP A 17 -10.96 -13.34 30.96
C ASP A 17 -10.31 -11.99 31.27
N ILE A 18 -11.06 -11.05 31.83
CA ILE A 18 -10.52 -9.78 32.35
C ILE A 18 -10.70 -9.74 33.86
N VAL A 19 -9.58 -9.67 34.58
CA VAL A 19 -9.57 -9.59 36.05
C VAL A 19 -8.69 -8.43 36.48
N ASP A 20 -9.24 -7.48 37.23
CA ASP A 20 -8.53 -6.31 37.77
C ASP A 20 -7.71 -5.50 36.73
N GLY A 21 -8.26 -5.40 35.51
CA GLY A 21 -7.62 -4.71 34.38
C GLY A 21 -6.49 -5.51 33.72
N ILE A 22 -6.43 -6.82 33.95
CA ILE A 22 -5.53 -7.76 33.28
C ILE A 22 -6.36 -8.64 32.36
N ALA A 23 -6.06 -8.63 31.06
CA ALA A 23 -6.62 -9.62 30.14
C ALA A 23 -5.77 -10.89 30.21
N VAL A 24 -6.40 -12.01 30.55
CA VAL A 24 -5.79 -13.34 30.58
C VAL A 24 -6.25 -14.09 29.35
N ILE A 25 -5.34 -14.29 28.41
CA ILE A 25 -5.52 -15.08 27.19
C ILE A 25 -4.87 -16.43 27.46
N ALA A 26 -5.67 -17.47 27.69
CA ALA A 26 -5.15 -18.81 27.94
C ALA A 26 -5.48 -19.74 26.79
N MET A 27 -4.45 -20.24 26.11
CA MET A 27 -4.59 -21.37 25.19
C MET A 27 -4.99 -22.60 26.01
N ASN A 28 -6.16 -23.15 25.72
CA ASN A 28 -6.87 -24.10 26.56
C ASN A 28 -7.41 -25.30 25.76
N TYR A 29 -6.59 -25.83 24.84
CA TYR A 29 -6.92 -27.00 24.04
C TYR A 29 -5.98 -28.17 24.32
N ALA A 30 -6.37 -28.98 25.30
CA ALA A 30 -5.53 -30.08 25.82
C ALA A 30 -5.36 -31.23 24.83
N GLU A 31 -6.29 -31.38 23.87
CA GLU A 31 -6.32 -32.49 22.91
C GLU A 31 -5.06 -32.53 22.02
N ASN A 32 -4.60 -31.36 21.55
CA ASN A 32 -3.37 -31.23 20.76
C ASN A 32 -2.23 -30.48 21.50
N ILE A 33 -2.38 -30.26 22.82
CA ILE A 33 -1.38 -29.56 23.65
C ILE A 33 -1.16 -28.11 23.13
N ASN A 34 -2.26 -27.40 22.85
CA ASN A 34 -2.25 -26.05 22.32
C ASN A 34 -1.40 -25.91 21.05
N ALA A 35 -1.45 -26.90 20.16
CA ALA A 35 -0.85 -26.73 18.84
C ALA A 35 -1.63 -25.66 18.05
N ILE A 36 -0.90 -24.86 17.28
CA ILE A 36 -1.40 -23.70 16.56
C ILE A 36 -1.79 -24.16 15.16
N ASP A 37 -3.10 -24.31 14.98
CA ASP A 37 -3.76 -24.38 13.67
C ASP A 37 -4.44 -23.04 13.38
N GLU A 38 -5.12 -22.96 12.23
CA GLU A 38 -5.80 -21.72 11.81
C GLU A 38 -6.82 -21.21 12.83
N GLU A 39 -7.61 -22.09 13.44
CA GLU A 39 -8.64 -21.69 14.41
C GLU A 39 -8.00 -21.15 15.69
N MET A 40 -6.94 -21.80 16.22
CA MET A 40 -6.18 -21.25 17.35
C MET A 40 -5.58 -19.88 17.01
N ALA A 41 -5.06 -19.71 15.79
CA ALA A 41 -4.47 -18.46 15.35
C ALA A 41 -5.52 -17.33 15.24
N ASP A 42 -6.68 -17.61 14.63
CA ASP A 42 -7.78 -16.65 14.53
C ASP A 42 -8.30 -16.24 15.91
N GLU A 43 -8.45 -17.18 16.84
CA GLU A 43 -8.85 -16.88 18.21
C GLU A 43 -7.80 -16.04 18.97
N LEU A 44 -6.50 -16.27 18.73
CA LEU A 44 -5.42 -15.46 19.32
C LEU A 44 -5.46 -14.02 18.78
N ILE A 45 -5.60 -13.86 17.45
CA ILE A 45 -5.72 -12.54 16.80
C ILE A 45 -6.92 -11.78 17.37
N PHE A 46 -8.09 -12.43 17.42
CA PHE A 46 -9.30 -11.85 17.97
C PHE A 46 -9.11 -11.43 19.44
N SER A 47 -8.58 -12.32 20.27
CA SER A 47 -8.38 -12.06 21.70
C SER A 47 -7.39 -10.91 21.96
N LEU A 48 -6.33 -10.81 21.15
CA LEU A 48 -5.36 -9.72 21.24
C LEU A 48 -5.95 -8.38 20.81
N ASP A 49 -6.74 -8.36 19.74
CA ASP A 49 -7.42 -7.16 19.26
C ASP A 49 -8.47 -6.66 20.28
N GLN A 50 -9.27 -7.57 20.84
CA GLN A 50 -10.19 -7.25 21.94
C GLN A 50 -9.44 -6.67 23.14
N ALA A 51 -8.37 -7.35 23.55
CA ALA A 51 -7.54 -6.89 24.65
C ALA A 51 -6.90 -5.53 24.38
N GLU A 52 -6.53 -5.18 23.14
CA GLU A 52 -5.94 -3.89 22.79
C GLU A 52 -6.99 -2.77 22.83
N LYS A 53 -8.17 -3.01 22.26
CA LYS A 53 -9.27 -2.02 22.15
C LYS A 53 -9.94 -1.71 23.48
N ASP A 54 -9.98 -2.64 24.43
CA ASP A 54 -10.65 -2.44 25.71
C ASP A 54 -9.86 -1.50 26.65
N ALA A 55 -10.38 -0.30 26.90
CA ALA A 55 -9.76 0.68 27.79
C ALA A 55 -9.64 0.22 29.27
N ALA A 56 -10.41 -0.80 29.70
CA ALA A 56 -10.31 -1.39 31.02
C ALA A 56 -9.06 -2.28 31.17
N VAL A 57 -8.57 -2.86 30.07
CA VAL A 57 -7.38 -3.70 30.03
C VAL A 57 -6.12 -2.84 30.01
N LYS A 58 -5.20 -3.12 30.95
CA LYS A 58 -3.95 -2.39 31.16
C LYS A 58 -2.71 -3.25 30.89
N VAL A 59 -2.82 -4.55 31.11
CA VAL A 59 -1.76 -5.56 30.95
C VAL A 59 -2.38 -6.80 30.33
N ILE A 60 -1.62 -7.51 29.50
CA ILE A 60 -2.06 -8.77 28.88
C ILE A 60 -1.16 -9.91 29.38
N VAL A 61 -1.77 -11.02 29.77
CA VAL A 61 -1.09 -12.27 30.13
C VAL A 61 -1.46 -13.32 29.10
N LEU A 62 -0.48 -13.82 28.35
CA LEU A 62 -0.62 -14.98 27.46
C LEU A 62 -0.10 -16.22 28.20
N LYS A 63 -0.93 -17.25 28.32
CA LYS A 63 -0.55 -18.50 28.99
C LYS A 63 -1.06 -19.73 28.27
N GLY A 64 -0.46 -20.88 28.56
CA GLY A 64 -0.99 -22.18 28.15
C GLY A 64 -1.47 -23.00 29.36
N LEU A 65 -1.68 -24.29 29.12
CA LEU A 65 -2.11 -25.24 30.13
C LEU A 65 -1.00 -25.54 31.15
N PRO A 66 -1.32 -26.02 32.37
CA PRO A 66 -0.31 -26.39 33.36
C PRO A 66 0.69 -27.45 32.89
N LYS A 67 0.33 -28.26 31.88
CA LYS A 67 1.18 -29.31 31.32
C LYS A 67 2.18 -28.79 30.28
N ALA A 68 1.79 -27.78 29.50
CA ALA A 68 2.59 -27.21 28.41
C ALA A 68 2.01 -25.87 27.98
N PHE A 69 2.87 -24.98 27.50
CA PHE A 69 2.48 -23.71 26.92
C PHE A 69 1.86 -23.93 25.54
N SER A 70 2.63 -24.54 24.63
CA SER A 70 2.20 -24.93 23.29
C SER A 70 3.19 -25.93 22.67
N ALA A 71 2.66 -26.89 21.89
CA ALA A 71 3.43 -27.83 21.10
C ALA A 71 4.01 -27.25 19.79
N GLY A 72 3.65 -26.02 19.40
CA GLY A 72 4.04 -25.40 18.12
C GLY A 72 2.94 -25.50 17.08
N GLY A 73 3.28 -25.55 15.80
CA GLY A 73 2.29 -25.75 14.72
C GLY A 73 1.64 -27.13 14.77
N ASP A 74 0.37 -27.23 14.36
CA ASP A 74 -0.36 -28.49 14.35
C ASP A 74 0.14 -29.43 13.22
N ILE A 75 0.76 -30.55 13.60
CA ILE A 75 1.35 -31.50 12.64
C ILE A 75 0.29 -32.34 11.93
N ASP A 76 -0.85 -32.62 12.58
CA ASP A 76 -1.95 -33.34 11.93
C ASP A 76 -2.60 -32.46 10.84
N TYR A 77 -2.62 -31.14 11.04
CA TYR A 77 -2.99 -30.17 10.00
C TYR A 77 -2.04 -30.27 8.79
N PHE A 78 -0.72 -30.19 9.01
CA PHE A 78 0.25 -30.32 7.92
C PHE A 78 0.19 -31.67 7.20
N TYR A 79 -0.04 -32.76 7.95
CA TYR A 79 -0.17 -34.09 7.38
C TYR A 79 -1.35 -34.20 6.41
N LYS A 80 -2.52 -33.64 6.79
CA LYS A 80 -3.69 -33.61 5.91
C LYS A 80 -3.44 -32.82 4.62
N LEU A 81 -2.73 -31.69 4.70
CA LEU A 81 -2.34 -30.92 3.52
C LEU A 81 -1.42 -31.73 2.59
N ILE A 82 -0.47 -32.47 3.14
CA ILE A 82 0.44 -33.33 2.36
C ILE A 82 -0.33 -34.46 1.65
N GLU A 83 -1.26 -35.11 2.35
CA GLU A 83 -2.04 -36.22 1.78
C GLU A 83 -3.04 -35.78 0.70
N ALA A 84 -3.43 -34.50 0.69
CA ALA A 84 -4.31 -33.93 -0.34
C ALA A 84 -3.65 -33.86 -1.74
N GLY A 85 -2.33 -34.02 -1.84
CA GLY A 85 -1.62 -34.22 -3.11
C GLY A 85 -1.06 -32.97 -3.79
N ASP A 86 -1.29 -31.78 -3.25
CA ASP A 86 -0.84 -30.49 -3.81
C ASP A 86 0.49 -30.00 -3.21
N SER A 87 1.04 -28.89 -3.73
CA SER A 87 2.11 -28.15 -3.03
C SER A 87 1.57 -27.68 -1.67
N VAL A 88 2.31 -27.96 -0.59
CA VAL A 88 1.84 -27.61 0.76
C VAL A 88 1.95 -26.10 0.93
N ASN A 89 0.85 -25.40 0.69
CA ASN A 89 0.72 -23.98 0.95
C ASN A 89 0.43 -23.80 2.45
N ILE A 90 1.28 -23.05 3.15
CA ILE A 90 1.12 -22.69 4.56
C ILE A 90 1.07 -21.18 4.76
N ASP A 91 0.86 -20.43 3.67
CA ASP A 91 0.91 -18.97 3.63
C ASP A 91 -0.15 -18.38 4.55
N ASP A 92 -1.38 -18.92 4.52
CA ASP A 92 -2.48 -18.45 5.36
C ASP A 92 -2.15 -18.57 6.86
N LEU A 93 -1.56 -19.70 7.28
CA LEU A 93 -1.15 -19.89 8.67
C LEU A 93 0.04 -18.99 9.03
N ASN A 94 1.04 -18.86 8.14
CA ASN A 94 2.21 -17.99 8.34
C ASN A 94 1.78 -16.53 8.53
N VAL A 95 0.90 -16.03 7.66
CA VAL A 95 0.34 -14.67 7.75
C VAL A 95 -0.35 -14.47 9.09
N LYS A 96 -1.16 -15.44 9.55
CA LYS A 96 -1.85 -15.36 10.83
C LYS A 96 -0.87 -15.34 12.02
N VAL A 97 0.14 -16.21 12.06
CA VAL A 97 1.11 -16.22 13.17
C VAL A 97 2.00 -14.97 13.18
N ASP A 98 2.34 -14.42 12.02
CA ASP A 98 3.03 -13.14 11.89
C ASP A 98 2.18 -11.98 12.42
N GLN A 99 0.88 -11.96 12.09
CA GLN A 99 -0.06 -10.98 12.65
C GLN A 99 -0.09 -11.03 14.18
N ILE A 100 -0.06 -12.22 14.78
CA ILE A 100 -0.01 -12.39 16.24
C ILE A 100 1.29 -11.81 16.79
N ALA A 101 2.45 -12.12 16.20
CA ALA A 101 3.74 -11.58 16.65
C ALA A 101 3.79 -10.05 16.56
N VAL A 102 3.32 -9.50 15.44
CA VAL A 102 3.24 -8.06 15.20
C VAL A 102 2.29 -7.40 16.19
N ALA A 103 1.14 -8.01 16.47
CA ALA A 103 0.18 -7.51 17.47
C ALA A 103 0.82 -7.47 18.86
N ILE A 104 1.56 -8.51 19.26
CA ILE A 104 2.26 -8.56 20.55
C ILE A 104 3.28 -7.40 20.66
N LYS A 105 4.08 -7.19 19.61
CA LYS A 105 5.13 -6.18 19.57
C LYS A 105 4.59 -4.75 19.49
N LYS A 106 3.52 -4.52 18.71
CA LYS A 106 2.90 -3.20 18.53
C LYS A 106 1.91 -2.82 19.64
N SER A 107 1.46 -3.78 20.45
CA SER A 107 0.47 -3.52 21.50
C SER A 107 0.89 -2.34 22.38
N SER A 108 -0.06 -1.47 22.70
CA SER A 108 0.17 -0.37 23.63
C SER A 108 0.22 -0.82 25.09
N LYS A 109 -0.03 -2.10 25.35
CA LYS A 109 -0.09 -2.75 26.66
C LYS A 109 1.13 -3.63 26.87
N MET A 110 1.56 -3.73 28.12
CA MET A 110 2.65 -4.64 28.49
C MET A 110 2.15 -6.08 28.44
N MET A 111 2.95 -6.96 27.84
CA MET A 111 2.61 -8.36 27.63
C MET A 111 3.53 -9.31 28.40
N ILE A 112 2.92 -10.23 29.14
CA ILE A 112 3.63 -11.26 29.90
C ILE A 112 3.28 -12.64 29.32
N ALA A 113 4.29 -13.42 28.93
CA ALA A 113 4.14 -14.85 28.67
C ALA A 113 4.33 -15.64 29.97
N SER A 114 3.34 -16.45 30.33
CA SER A 114 3.37 -17.35 31.49
C SER A 114 3.55 -18.79 31.01
N VAL A 115 4.78 -19.31 31.10
CA VAL A 115 5.19 -20.54 30.42
C VAL A 115 5.38 -21.69 31.40
N SER A 116 4.63 -22.78 31.21
CA SER A 116 4.83 -24.06 31.90
C SER A 116 5.13 -25.15 30.88
N GLY A 117 5.99 -26.11 31.23
CA GLY A 117 6.29 -27.24 30.34
C GLY A 117 6.84 -26.81 28.97
N ALA A 118 6.49 -27.53 27.91
CA ALA A 118 7.02 -27.23 26.58
C ALA A 118 6.40 -25.96 25.98
N ALA A 119 7.26 -25.07 25.48
CA ALA A 119 6.96 -24.07 24.46
C ALA A 119 7.82 -24.45 23.25
N ALA A 120 7.20 -25.04 22.23
CA ALA A 120 7.88 -25.57 21.06
C ALA A 120 7.42 -24.87 19.78
N GLY A 121 8.27 -24.84 18.76
CA GLY A 121 7.97 -24.26 17.44
C GLY A 121 7.44 -22.83 17.55
N ALA A 122 6.36 -22.52 16.83
CA ALA A 122 5.67 -21.23 16.89
C ALA A 122 5.28 -20.82 18.33
N GLY A 123 4.94 -21.78 19.20
CA GLY A 123 4.68 -21.50 20.62
C GLY A 123 5.88 -20.96 21.38
N ALA A 124 7.10 -21.39 21.02
CA ALA A 124 8.33 -20.82 21.57
C ALA A 124 8.53 -19.38 21.07
N SER A 125 8.34 -19.15 19.77
CA SER A 125 8.46 -17.82 19.16
C SER A 125 7.45 -16.82 19.74
N LEU A 126 6.19 -17.23 19.96
CA LEU A 126 5.17 -16.39 20.60
C LEU A 126 5.55 -16.00 22.04
N ALA A 127 6.13 -16.93 22.81
CA ALA A 127 6.62 -16.61 24.15
C ALA A 127 7.76 -15.58 24.08
N LEU A 128 8.69 -15.72 23.13
CA LEU A 128 9.78 -14.76 22.90
C LEU A 128 9.31 -13.38 22.40
N ALA A 129 8.14 -13.31 21.78
CA ALA A 129 7.56 -12.06 21.33
C ALA A 129 7.09 -11.17 22.49
N ALA A 130 6.73 -11.75 23.65
CA ALA A 130 6.26 -11.01 24.81
C ALA A 130 7.33 -10.07 25.40
N ASP A 131 6.88 -9.07 26.17
CA ASP A 131 7.79 -8.10 26.83
C ASP A 131 8.48 -8.73 28.05
N PHE A 132 7.77 -9.61 28.76
CA PHE A 132 8.31 -10.38 29.88
C PHE A 132 7.93 -11.86 29.76
N ILE A 133 8.86 -12.74 30.14
CA ILE A 133 8.60 -14.17 30.28
C ILE A 133 8.76 -14.57 31.74
N VAL A 134 7.69 -15.05 32.36
CA VAL A 134 7.74 -15.75 33.65
C VAL A 134 7.49 -17.23 33.36
N CYS A 135 8.38 -18.10 33.81
CA CYS A 135 8.24 -19.53 33.54
C CYS A 135 8.41 -20.40 34.78
N ALA A 136 7.81 -21.58 34.73
CA ALA A 136 8.03 -22.63 35.70
C ALA A 136 9.42 -23.28 35.52
N ASP A 137 9.98 -23.82 36.59
CA ASP A 137 11.21 -24.63 36.61
C ASP A 137 11.17 -25.83 35.64
N ASN A 138 9.97 -26.34 35.33
CA ASN A 138 9.78 -27.41 34.36
C ASN A 138 9.68 -26.93 32.89
N ALA A 139 9.82 -25.63 32.62
CA ALA A 139 9.66 -25.07 31.28
C ALA A 139 10.82 -25.42 30.35
N LYS A 140 10.51 -25.62 29.06
CA LYS A 140 11.48 -25.89 28.00
C LYS A 140 11.11 -25.11 26.74
N PHE A 141 12.05 -24.35 26.21
CA PHE A 141 11.89 -23.61 24.95
C PHE A 141 12.58 -24.38 23.82
N ILE A 142 11.88 -24.64 22.71
CA ILE A 142 12.36 -25.53 21.66
C ILE A 142 12.08 -24.92 20.28
N MET A 143 13.12 -24.56 19.53
CA MET A 143 13.00 -24.20 18.11
C MET A 143 12.85 -25.47 17.26
N ALA A 144 11.68 -26.10 17.35
CA ALA A 144 11.44 -27.47 16.87
C ALA A 144 11.40 -27.61 15.33
N PHE A 145 11.38 -26.51 14.59
CA PHE A 145 11.19 -26.42 13.14
C PHE A 145 12.14 -27.30 12.32
N VAL A 146 13.43 -27.33 12.70
CA VAL A 146 14.44 -28.13 11.98
C VAL A 146 14.13 -29.63 12.00
N ASN A 147 13.40 -30.11 13.01
CA ASN A 147 13.00 -31.52 13.11
C ASN A 147 11.86 -31.88 12.14
N LEU A 148 11.20 -30.89 11.55
CA LEU A 148 10.20 -31.05 10.51
C LEU A 148 10.73 -30.65 9.13
N GLY A 149 11.95 -30.13 9.01
CA GLY A 149 12.47 -29.56 7.77
C GLY A 149 11.98 -28.13 7.49
N LEU A 150 11.71 -27.35 8.55
CA LEU A 150 11.30 -25.94 8.48
C LEU A 150 12.32 -25.00 9.15
N VAL A 151 12.17 -23.69 8.92
CA VAL A 151 12.87 -22.64 9.68
C VAL A 151 11.99 -22.09 10.80
N PRO A 152 12.56 -21.42 11.82
CA PRO A 152 11.76 -20.71 12.82
C PRO A 152 10.92 -19.61 12.18
N ASP A 153 9.63 -19.60 12.54
CA ASP A 153 8.65 -18.58 12.16
C ASP A 153 8.41 -17.56 13.29
N THR A 154 7.45 -16.65 13.06
CA THR A 154 6.96 -15.68 14.05
C THR A 154 8.10 -14.77 14.55
N GLY A 155 9.12 -14.55 13.72
CA GLY A 155 10.30 -13.77 14.04
C GLY A 155 11.30 -14.43 15.01
N GLY A 156 11.15 -15.73 15.30
CA GLY A 156 11.91 -16.42 16.35
C GLY A 156 13.43 -16.36 16.16
N ALA A 157 13.90 -16.53 14.92
CA ALA A 157 15.33 -16.46 14.59
C ALA A 157 15.89 -15.04 14.78
N TYR A 158 15.13 -14.01 14.36
CA TYR A 158 15.50 -12.60 14.55
C TYR A 158 15.61 -12.24 16.03
N LEU A 159 14.61 -12.63 16.83
CA LEU A 159 14.57 -12.32 18.26
C LEU A 159 15.73 -12.97 19.01
N LEU A 160 16.03 -14.24 18.73
CA LEU A 160 17.18 -14.92 19.32
C LEU A 160 18.51 -14.31 18.89
N ALA A 161 18.69 -13.98 17.61
CA ALA A 161 19.94 -13.38 17.12
C ALA A 161 20.21 -12.01 17.77
N ARG A 162 19.15 -11.19 17.93
CA ARG A 162 19.25 -9.90 18.63
C ARG A 162 19.54 -10.04 20.12
N GLN A 163 18.95 -11.03 20.79
CA GLN A 163 19.11 -11.22 22.24
C GLN A 163 20.42 -11.92 22.62
N LEU A 164 20.83 -12.94 21.86
CA LEU A 164 21.90 -13.87 22.23
C LEU A 164 23.13 -13.79 21.32
N GLY A 165 23.00 -13.09 20.19
CA GLY A 165 23.99 -13.11 19.12
C GLY A 165 23.86 -14.34 18.20
N GLU A 166 24.45 -14.21 17.01
CA GLU A 166 24.29 -15.14 15.88
C GLU A 166 24.65 -16.59 16.23
N LYS A 167 25.73 -16.82 16.98
CA LYS A 167 26.22 -18.18 17.27
C LYS A 167 25.25 -18.98 18.13
N ARG A 168 24.68 -18.33 19.15
CA ARG A 168 23.78 -18.99 20.09
C ARG A 168 22.39 -19.17 19.48
N ALA A 169 21.93 -18.19 18.69
CA ALA A 169 20.72 -18.31 17.90
C ALA A 169 20.84 -19.46 16.89
N MET A 170 21.92 -19.51 16.12
CA MET A 170 22.19 -20.58 15.15
C MET A 170 22.20 -21.96 15.82
N GLU A 171 22.86 -22.11 16.97
CA GLU A 171 22.88 -23.37 17.71
C GLU A 171 21.46 -23.81 18.11
N LEU A 172 20.67 -22.93 18.72
CA LEU A 172 19.31 -23.27 19.16
C LEU A 172 18.39 -23.58 17.99
N CYS A 173 18.44 -22.79 16.92
CA CYS A 173 17.60 -22.97 15.72
C CYS A 173 18.00 -24.22 14.92
N ALA A 174 19.30 -24.44 14.69
CA ALA A 174 19.78 -25.54 13.84
C ALA A 174 19.79 -26.90 14.53
N THR A 175 19.94 -26.94 15.86
CA THR A 175 19.90 -28.22 16.61
C THR A 175 18.50 -28.59 17.08
N GLY A 176 17.60 -27.61 17.19
CA GLY A 176 16.26 -27.80 17.76
C GLY A 176 16.28 -28.36 19.18
N ARG A 177 17.39 -28.24 19.92
CA ARG A 177 17.50 -28.81 21.27
C ARG A 177 16.64 -28.02 22.27
N PRO A 178 16.16 -28.67 23.35
CA PRO A 178 15.50 -27.95 24.42
C PRO A 178 16.45 -27.02 25.17
N LEU A 179 16.01 -25.78 25.37
CA LEU A 179 16.59 -24.80 26.28
C LEU A 179 15.83 -24.87 27.62
N SER A 180 16.54 -25.17 28.71
CA SER A 180 15.93 -25.27 30.06
C SER A 180 15.52 -23.90 30.61
N ALA A 181 14.64 -23.87 31.62
CA ALA A 181 14.22 -22.65 32.29
C ALA A 181 15.41 -21.89 32.91
N GLU A 182 16.31 -22.60 33.58
CA GLU A 182 17.53 -22.04 34.17
C GLU A 182 18.48 -21.47 33.12
N GLU A 183 18.73 -22.23 32.05
CA GLU A 183 19.60 -21.76 30.96
C GLU A 183 18.99 -20.54 30.26
N ALA A 184 17.68 -20.53 30.03
CA ALA A 184 16.97 -19.38 29.45
C ALA A 184 17.05 -18.14 30.37
N LYS A 185 17.07 -18.34 31.69
CA LYS A 185 17.25 -17.26 32.67
C LYS A 185 18.68 -16.71 32.66
N GLU A 186 19.68 -17.57 32.61
CA GLU A 186 21.09 -17.20 32.54
C GLU A 186 21.41 -16.43 31.26
N LEU A 187 20.78 -16.80 30.14
CA LEU A 187 20.91 -16.13 28.85
C LEU A 187 20.12 -14.82 28.75
N GLY A 188 19.32 -14.48 29.77
CA GLY A 188 18.55 -13.23 29.80
C GLY A 188 17.25 -13.24 28.99
N ILE A 189 16.83 -14.40 28.47
CA ILE A 189 15.56 -14.58 27.75
C ILE A 189 14.39 -14.52 28.72
N VAL A 190 14.54 -15.17 29.88
CA VAL A 190 13.49 -15.29 30.90
C VAL A 190 13.65 -14.21 31.98
N TYR A 191 12.56 -13.51 32.29
CA TYR A 191 12.55 -12.53 33.37
C TYR A 191 12.54 -13.19 34.75
N LYS A 192 11.78 -14.29 34.94
CA LYS A 192 11.73 -14.99 36.23
C LYS A 192 11.41 -16.48 36.07
N VAL A 193 12.18 -17.33 36.76
CA VAL A 193 11.90 -18.76 36.92
C VAL A 193 11.33 -18.99 38.32
N VAL A 194 10.27 -19.77 38.43
CA VAL A 194 9.59 -20.07 39.71
C VAL A 194 9.20 -21.54 39.78
N PRO A 195 8.95 -22.12 40.98
CA PRO A 195 8.35 -23.44 41.09
C PRO A 195 7.04 -23.50 40.30
N LYS A 196 6.78 -24.63 39.62
CA LYS A 196 5.58 -24.80 38.79
C LYS A 196 4.28 -24.39 39.48
N GLU A 197 4.11 -24.73 40.75
CA GLU A 197 2.91 -24.45 41.54
C GLU A 197 2.73 -22.96 41.85
N ALA A 198 3.81 -22.18 41.77
CA ALA A 198 3.83 -20.75 42.02
C ALA A 198 3.68 -19.91 40.74
N LEU A 199 3.72 -20.52 39.54
CA LEU A 199 3.74 -19.80 38.26
C LEU A 199 2.59 -18.80 38.14
N ASP A 200 1.35 -19.24 38.37
CA ASP A 200 0.18 -18.37 38.22
C ASP A 200 0.18 -17.23 39.23
N THR A 201 0.54 -17.51 40.49
CA THR A 201 0.62 -16.48 41.53
C THR A 201 1.68 -15.43 41.20
N GLU A 202 2.85 -15.84 40.75
CA GLU A 202 3.99 -14.96 40.49
C GLU A 202 3.81 -14.16 39.19
N THR A 203 3.25 -14.77 38.14
CA THR A 203 2.85 -14.07 36.90
C THR A 203 1.81 -12.99 37.21
N MET A 204 0.75 -13.35 37.95
CA MET A 204 -0.30 -12.39 38.29
C MET A 204 0.22 -11.29 39.23
N ALA A 205 1.14 -11.59 40.15
CA ALA A 205 1.78 -10.57 40.97
C ALA A 205 2.52 -9.53 40.12
N LEU A 206 3.29 -9.96 39.11
CA LEU A 206 3.93 -9.05 38.16
C LEU A 206 2.89 -8.25 37.35
N ALA A 207 1.84 -8.92 36.85
CA ALA A 207 0.79 -8.26 36.09
C ALA A 207 0.09 -7.16 36.92
N HIS A 208 -0.30 -7.45 38.16
CA HIS A 208 -0.90 -6.47 39.08
C HIS A 208 0.06 -5.34 39.45
N GLN A 209 1.37 -5.61 39.51
CA GLN A 209 2.36 -4.55 39.70
C GLN A 209 2.37 -3.61 38.49
N LEU A 210 2.34 -4.15 37.27
CA LEU A 210 2.32 -3.37 36.04
C LEU A 210 1.01 -2.58 35.87
N THR A 211 -0.15 -3.11 36.26
CA THR A 211 -1.43 -2.37 36.19
C THR A 211 -1.48 -1.13 37.09
N LYS A 212 -0.66 -1.12 38.15
CA LYS A 212 -0.49 0.02 39.08
C LYS A 212 0.62 0.99 38.64
N GLY A 213 1.37 0.65 37.59
CA GLY A 213 2.47 1.46 37.07
C GLY A 213 2.03 2.59 36.14
N PRO A 214 2.99 3.39 35.63
CA PRO A 214 2.71 4.52 34.74
C PRO A 214 2.38 4.04 33.31
N LEU A 215 1.13 3.66 33.05
CA LEU A 215 0.68 3.04 31.80
C LEU A 215 1.06 3.82 30.53
N LEU A 216 0.94 5.14 30.54
CA LEU A 216 1.36 5.97 29.41
C LEU A 216 2.88 5.92 29.18
N SER A 217 3.67 5.85 30.26
CA SER A 217 5.12 5.70 30.16
C SER A 217 5.45 4.32 29.60
N TYR A 218 4.82 3.25 30.08
CA TYR A 218 5.01 1.90 29.54
C TYR A 218 4.70 1.82 28.04
N LYS A 219 3.56 2.36 27.61
CA LYS A 219 3.20 2.47 26.19
C LYS A 219 4.30 3.15 25.38
N ASN A 220 4.81 4.29 25.85
CA ASN A 220 5.82 5.06 25.12
C ASN A 220 7.21 4.44 25.18
N ILE A 221 7.62 3.83 26.29
CA ILE A 221 8.86 3.06 26.42
C ILE A 221 8.85 1.92 25.39
N LYS A 222 7.76 1.15 25.37
CA LYS A 222 7.57 0.06 24.39
C LYS A 222 7.64 0.60 22.96
N ARG A 223 6.94 1.70 22.68
CA ARG A 223 6.98 2.38 21.37
C ARG A 223 8.39 2.84 21.00
N GLU A 224 9.17 3.41 21.91
CA GLU A 224 10.53 3.90 21.63
C GLU A 224 11.51 2.75 21.38
N ILE A 225 11.46 1.70 22.21
CA ILE A 225 12.26 0.49 22.03
C ILE A 225 11.99 -0.12 20.66
N TYR A 226 10.73 -0.24 20.28
CA TYR A 226 10.36 -0.80 18.99
C TYR A 226 10.52 0.20 17.83
N ALA A 227 10.38 1.51 18.01
CA ALA A 227 10.67 2.47 16.94
C ALA A 227 12.12 2.38 16.42
N ALA A 228 13.06 1.97 17.29
CA ALA A 228 14.46 1.80 16.93
C ALA A 228 14.76 0.53 16.09
N SER A 229 13.87 -0.47 16.05
CA SER A 229 14.17 -1.77 15.41
C SER A 229 12.98 -2.49 14.78
N PHE A 230 11.76 -2.00 14.92
CA PHE A 230 10.55 -2.70 14.47
C PHE A 230 10.41 -2.70 12.96
N ASN A 231 10.86 -1.64 12.28
CA ASN A 231 10.92 -1.65 10.81
C ASN A 231 11.86 -2.75 10.31
N ASP A 232 12.99 -2.99 11.01
CA ASP A 232 13.89 -4.10 10.68
C ASP A 232 13.24 -5.45 10.97
N TYR A 233 12.44 -5.54 12.05
CA TYR A 233 11.70 -6.75 12.40
C TYR A 233 10.64 -7.09 11.35
N GLN A 234 9.80 -6.13 10.99
CA GLN A 234 8.77 -6.31 9.96
C GLN A 234 9.40 -6.64 8.60
N ARG A 235 10.47 -5.93 8.24
CA ARG A 235 11.24 -6.23 7.03
C ARG A 235 11.85 -7.63 7.05
N PHE A 236 12.33 -8.10 8.20
CA PHE A 236 12.86 -9.46 8.32
C PHE A 236 11.79 -10.52 8.08
N LEU A 237 10.59 -10.34 8.64
CA LEU A 237 9.47 -11.25 8.39
C LEU A 237 9.18 -11.32 6.88
N GLU A 238 9.01 -10.16 6.24
CA GLU A 238 8.62 -10.04 4.82
C GLU A 238 9.72 -10.50 3.85
N GLU A 239 10.98 -10.11 4.06
CA GLU A 239 12.06 -10.27 3.07
C GLU A 239 12.97 -11.47 3.34
N ALA A 240 12.94 -12.06 4.54
CA ALA A 240 13.83 -13.15 4.92
C ALA A 240 13.09 -14.39 5.44
N GLU A 241 12.20 -14.23 6.42
CA GLU A 241 11.53 -15.37 7.07
C GLU A 241 10.51 -16.03 6.13
N VAL A 242 9.57 -15.26 5.57
CA VAL A 242 8.52 -15.78 4.68
C VAL A 242 9.11 -16.49 3.46
N PRO A 243 10.09 -15.91 2.72
CA PRO A 243 10.72 -16.61 1.59
C PRO A 243 11.42 -17.92 2.01
N ALA A 244 12.14 -17.93 3.13
CA ALA A 244 12.84 -19.12 3.62
C ALA A 244 11.85 -20.21 4.06
N GLN A 245 10.72 -19.82 4.64
CA GLN A 245 9.66 -20.73 5.03
C GLN A 245 9.00 -21.38 3.81
N HIS A 246 8.74 -20.62 2.74
CA HIS A 246 8.22 -21.15 1.48
C HIS A 246 9.19 -22.15 0.83
N GLU A 247 10.49 -21.83 0.81
CA GLU A 247 11.52 -22.74 0.29
C GLU A 247 11.53 -24.07 1.05
N CYS A 248 11.47 -24.01 2.39
CA CYS A 248 11.46 -25.20 3.22
C CYS A 248 10.17 -26.01 3.07
N ALA A 249 9.00 -25.37 3.08
CA ALA A 249 7.70 -26.03 2.94
C ALA A 249 7.53 -26.74 1.57
N ALA A 250 8.12 -26.20 0.51
CA ALA A 250 8.12 -26.82 -0.81
C ALA A 250 9.03 -28.06 -0.91
N SER A 251 9.95 -28.26 0.04
CA SER A 251 10.96 -29.31 -0.02
C SER A 251 10.41 -30.73 0.22
N ALA A 252 11.12 -31.73 -0.30
CA ALA A 252 10.85 -33.13 0.05
C ALA A 252 11.12 -33.43 1.54
N ASP A 253 12.02 -32.67 2.16
CA ASP A 253 12.39 -32.82 3.56
C ASP A 253 11.24 -32.44 4.49
N PHE A 254 10.46 -31.41 4.15
CA PHE A 254 9.27 -31.07 4.91
C PHE A 254 8.23 -32.21 4.89
N LYS A 255 7.94 -32.73 3.69
CA LYS A 255 7.01 -33.87 3.52
C LYS A 255 7.47 -35.10 4.28
N GLU A 256 8.77 -35.39 4.25
CA GLU A 256 9.38 -36.48 4.99
C GLU A 256 9.34 -36.25 6.51
N GLY A 257 9.63 -35.04 6.98
CA GLY A 257 9.59 -34.67 8.39
C GLY A 257 8.20 -34.88 9.00
N VAL A 258 7.16 -34.41 8.32
CA VAL A 258 5.76 -34.59 8.76
C VAL A 258 5.36 -36.07 8.74
N ARG A 259 5.65 -36.81 7.66
CA ARG A 259 5.35 -38.26 7.60
C ARG A 259 6.07 -39.06 8.68
N ALA A 260 7.36 -38.81 8.86
CA ALA A 260 8.16 -39.50 9.85
C ALA A 260 7.64 -39.25 11.27
N PHE A 261 7.17 -38.04 11.56
CA PHE A 261 6.55 -37.70 12.84
C PHE A 261 5.28 -38.52 13.09
N ILE A 262 4.35 -38.54 12.13
CA ILE A 262 3.08 -39.29 12.23
C ILE A 262 3.33 -40.80 12.33
N GLU A 263 4.26 -41.30 11.53
CA GLU A 263 4.67 -42.71 11.52
C GLU A 263 5.57 -43.08 12.72
N LYS A 264 5.90 -42.13 13.59
CA LYS A 264 6.74 -42.29 14.79
C LYS A 264 8.10 -42.94 14.48
N ARG A 265 8.72 -42.53 13.38
CA ARG A 265 10.06 -42.95 12.94
C ARG A 265 11.00 -41.77 12.84
N LYS A 266 12.30 -42.05 12.72
CA LYS A 266 13.30 -41.00 12.48
C LYS A 266 13.20 -40.51 11.03
N ALA A 267 13.11 -39.19 10.84
CA ALA A 267 13.12 -38.57 9.52
C ALA A 267 14.47 -38.76 8.82
N GLN A 268 14.43 -38.92 7.49
CA GLN A 268 15.61 -39.02 6.62
C GLN A 268 15.67 -37.83 5.68
N PHE A 269 16.20 -36.71 6.17
CA PHE A 269 16.39 -35.49 5.38
C PHE A 269 17.51 -35.64 4.35
N LYS A 270 17.27 -35.16 3.13
CA LYS A 270 18.18 -35.23 1.98
C LYS A 270 18.82 -33.88 1.64
N GLY A 271 18.23 -32.76 2.08
CA GLY A 271 18.71 -31.41 1.80
C GLY A 271 18.63 -31.04 0.31
N GLU A 272 17.77 -31.71 -0.45
CA GLU A 272 17.51 -31.37 -1.84
C GLU A 272 16.62 -30.12 -1.86
N ALA A 273 17.10 -29.05 -2.51
CA ALA A 273 16.25 -27.89 -2.81
C ALA A 273 14.99 -28.39 -3.54
N PRO A 274 13.81 -27.77 -3.31
CA PRO A 274 12.63 -28.12 -4.07
C PRO A 274 12.99 -28.17 -5.55
N ALA A 275 12.64 -29.27 -6.23
CA ALA A 275 12.74 -29.30 -7.69
C ALA A 275 12.02 -28.05 -8.19
N PRO A 276 12.61 -27.23 -9.10
CA PRO A 276 12.09 -25.92 -9.46
C PRO A 276 10.59 -26.05 -9.66
N ASP A 277 9.90 -25.41 -8.72
CA ASP A 277 8.51 -25.63 -8.45
C ASP A 277 7.76 -25.34 -9.75
N ASN A 278 6.96 -26.30 -10.23
CA ASN A 278 6.46 -26.27 -11.60
C ASN A 278 5.29 -25.28 -11.72
N TRP A 279 5.54 -23.99 -11.45
CA TRP A 279 4.61 -22.91 -11.70
C TRP A 279 4.09 -22.95 -13.13
N LYS A 280 4.83 -23.56 -14.06
CA LYS A 280 4.38 -23.79 -15.45
C LYS A 280 3.20 -24.74 -15.51
N ALA A 281 3.08 -25.74 -14.65
CA ALA A 281 1.85 -26.55 -14.58
C ALA A 281 0.67 -25.75 -14.03
N ALA A 282 0.88 -24.91 -13.00
CA ALA A 282 -0.18 -24.02 -12.51
C ALA A 282 -0.59 -22.99 -13.58
N TYR A 283 0.39 -22.48 -14.32
CA TYR A 283 0.18 -21.63 -15.49
C TYR A 283 -0.68 -22.35 -16.53
N ASP A 284 -0.26 -23.54 -16.98
CA ASP A 284 -0.94 -24.32 -18.00
C ASP A 284 -2.38 -24.68 -17.58
N ALA A 285 -2.61 -24.94 -16.29
CA ALA A 285 -3.93 -25.26 -15.75
C ALA A 285 -4.87 -24.04 -15.67
N LYS A 286 -4.33 -22.83 -15.47
CA LYS A 286 -5.09 -21.58 -15.35
C LYS A 286 -5.17 -20.80 -16.66
N PHE A 287 -4.36 -21.19 -17.66
CA PHE A 287 -4.34 -20.58 -18.97
C PHE A 287 -5.57 -20.99 -19.77
N MET A 288 -6.34 -20.01 -20.22
CA MET A 288 -7.60 -20.21 -20.92
C MET A 288 -7.86 -19.12 -21.97
N ASP A 289 -8.91 -19.32 -22.76
CA ASP A 289 -9.37 -18.32 -23.70
C ASP A 289 -9.95 -17.09 -22.96
N VAL A 290 -9.83 -15.91 -23.59
CA VAL A 290 -10.27 -14.63 -22.99
C VAL A 290 -11.74 -14.65 -22.56
N LYS A 291 -12.60 -15.38 -23.30
CA LYS A 291 -14.02 -15.52 -22.96
C LYS A 291 -14.25 -16.33 -21.69
N ASP A 292 -13.47 -17.39 -21.49
CA ASP A 292 -13.57 -18.22 -20.30
C ASP A 292 -13.04 -17.47 -19.08
N ALA A 293 -11.96 -16.69 -19.24
CA ALA A 293 -11.44 -15.81 -18.19
C ALA A 293 -12.48 -14.75 -17.79
N ALA A 294 -13.15 -14.13 -18.76
CA ALA A 294 -14.27 -13.21 -18.49
C ALA A 294 -15.46 -13.92 -17.81
N GLY A 295 -15.58 -15.24 -17.96
CA GLY A 295 -16.60 -16.10 -17.34
C GLY A 295 -16.56 -16.15 -15.80
N PHE A 296 -15.43 -15.78 -15.18
CA PHE A 296 -15.28 -15.73 -13.72
C PHE A 296 -16.05 -14.58 -13.06
N ILE A 297 -16.46 -13.59 -13.86
CA ILE A 297 -17.22 -12.44 -13.36
C ILE A 297 -18.69 -12.84 -13.14
N GLU A 298 -19.22 -12.44 -11.99
CA GLU A 298 -20.59 -12.71 -11.58
C GLU A 298 -21.32 -11.39 -11.30
N SER A 299 -22.65 -11.42 -11.34
CA SER A 299 -23.47 -10.26 -10.99
C SER A 299 -23.15 -9.76 -9.59
N GLY A 300 -23.00 -8.44 -9.44
CA GLY A 300 -22.63 -7.80 -8.17
C GLY A 300 -21.12 -7.69 -7.90
N ASP A 301 -20.24 -8.23 -8.76
CA ASP A 301 -18.80 -8.04 -8.62
C ASP A 301 -18.39 -6.57 -8.81
N VAL A 302 -17.36 -6.15 -8.06
CA VAL A 302 -16.74 -4.82 -8.17
C VAL A 302 -15.30 -4.97 -8.63
N LEU A 303 -15.05 -4.60 -9.88
CA LEU A 303 -13.80 -4.82 -10.58
C LEU A 303 -12.92 -3.58 -10.52
N TRP A 304 -11.63 -3.80 -10.24
CA TRP A 304 -10.58 -2.88 -10.65
C TRP A 304 -9.97 -3.34 -11.97
N VAL A 305 -10.03 -2.47 -12.99
CA VAL A 305 -9.63 -2.81 -14.36
C VAL A 305 -8.34 -2.15 -14.83
N GLY A 306 -7.48 -1.78 -13.88
CA GLY A 306 -6.22 -1.09 -14.15
C GLY A 306 -6.43 0.36 -14.60
N ALA A 307 -5.32 1.03 -14.87
CA ALA A 307 -5.30 2.41 -15.35
C ALA A 307 -4.65 2.51 -16.73
N PHE A 308 -5.20 3.36 -17.60
CA PHE A 308 -4.67 3.71 -18.91
C PHE A 308 -4.15 2.52 -19.74
N CYS A 309 -2.84 2.39 -19.97
CA CYS A 309 -2.29 1.32 -20.80
C CYS A 309 -2.27 -0.05 -20.10
N ASN A 310 -2.68 -0.13 -18.82
CA ASN A 310 -2.90 -1.39 -18.11
C ASN A 310 -4.36 -1.87 -18.16
N ASN A 311 -5.27 -1.16 -18.85
CA ASN A 311 -6.63 -1.66 -19.07
C ASN A 311 -6.59 -2.92 -19.95
N PRO A 312 -7.15 -4.07 -19.52
CA PRO A 312 -7.15 -5.30 -20.32
C PRO A 312 -8.26 -5.27 -21.37
N ILE A 313 -7.97 -4.62 -22.49
CA ILE A 313 -8.96 -4.23 -23.51
C ILE A 313 -9.84 -5.41 -23.95
N GLN A 314 -9.25 -6.55 -24.29
CA GLN A 314 -9.98 -7.68 -24.86
C GLN A 314 -10.76 -8.45 -23.79
N MET A 315 -10.25 -8.52 -22.56
CA MET A 315 -11.04 -9.04 -21.45
C MET A 315 -12.24 -8.15 -21.15
N LEU A 316 -12.11 -6.82 -21.23
CA LEU A 316 -13.22 -5.88 -21.09
C LEU A 316 -14.25 -6.02 -22.22
N ASP A 317 -13.82 -6.27 -23.46
CA ASP A 317 -14.73 -6.55 -24.58
C ASP A 317 -15.45 -7.90 -24.40
N ALA A 318 -14.76 -8.93 -23.91
CA ALA A 318 -15.36 -10.23 -23.60
C ALA A 318 -16.36 -10.13 -22.43
N LEU A 319 -16.07 -9.32 -21.40
CA LEU A 319 -17.02 -9.00 -20.35
C LEU A 319 -18.24 -8.27 -20.90
N ALA A 320 -18.05 -7.34 -21.83
CA ALA A 320 -19.14 -6.64 -22.50
C ALA A 320 -20.02 -7.57 -23.36
N ASP A 321 -19.48 -8.65 -23.92
CA ASP A 321 -20.29 -9.65 -24.61
C ASP A 321 -21.23 -10.42 -23.68
N ARG A 322 -20.96 -10.44 -22.37
CA ARG A 322 -21.78 -11.09 -21.34
C ARG A 322 -22.84 -10.17 -20.72
N LYS A 323 -23.08 -8.99 -21.31
CA LYS A 323 -24.03 -7.99 -20.80
C LYS A 323 -25.37 -8.60 -20.38
N ASP A 324 -25.99 -9.41 -21.24
CA ASP A 324 -27.35 -9.94 -21.00
C ASP A 324 -27.37 -11.06 -19.92
N GLU A 325 -26.21 -11.49 -19.43
CA GLU A 325 -26.06 -12.49 -18.35
C GLU A 325 -25.77 -11.86 -16.99
N LEU A 326 -25.34 -10.59 -16.96
CA LEU A 326 -24.79 -9.93 -15.78
C LEU A 326 -25.63 -8.74 -15.35
N GLU A 327 -25.75 -8.55 -14.03
CA GLU A 327 -26.43 -7.41 -13.43
C GLU A 327 -25.56 -6.77 -12.35
N ASN A 328 -25.57 -5.44 -12.30
CA ASN A 328 -24.91 -4.64 -11.24
C ASN A 328 -23.43 -4.96 -11.02
N VAL A 329 -22.68 -5.19 -12.10
CA VAL A 329 -21.21 -5.29 -12.04
C VAL A 329 -20.64 -3.89 -12.11
N GLU A 330 -19.85 -3.49 -11.12
CA GLU A 330 -19.22 -2.17 -11.06
C GLU A 330 -17.81 -2.25 -11.64
N VAL A 331 -17.50 -1.42 -12.64
CA VAL A 331 -16.23 -1.45 -13.38
C VAL A 331 -15.44 -0.17 -13.11
N ILE A 332 -14.48 -0.24 -12.19
CA ILE A 332 -13.68 0.89 -11.71
C ILE A 332 -12.35 0.98 -12.45
N ASN A 333 -12.09 2.16 -13.01
CA ASN A 333 -10.88 2.50 -13.76
C ASN A 333 -10.28 3.82 -13.24
N CYS A 334 -9.06 4.12 -13.65
CA CYS A 334 -8.46 5.45 -13.60
C CYS A 334 -7.84 5.79 -14.97
N LEU A 335 -8.38 6.81 -15.65
CA LEU A 335 -7.90 7.29 -16.95
C LEU A 335 -7.87 6.22 -18.06
N ALA A 336 -8.97 6.05 -18.79
CA ALA A 336 -9.09 5.10 -19.89
C ALA A 336 -8.20 5.46 -21.09
N CYS A 337 -7.51 4.46 -21.65
CA CYS A 337 -6.75 4.64 -22.89
C CYS A 337 -7.63 4.71 -24.15
N GLN A 338 -8.81 4.09 -24.12
CA GLN A 338 -9.77 4.11 -25.23
C GLN A 338 -11.21 3.97 -24.74
N PRO A 339 -12.23 4.32 -25.56
CA PRO A 339 -13.62 4.03 -25.22
C PRO A 339 -13.84 2.53 -25.07
N HIS A 340 -14.38 2.11 -23.92
CA HIS A 340 -14.80 0.73 -23.69
C HIS A 340 -16.31 0.62 -23.84
N ARG A 341 -16.80 -0.52 -24.35
CA ARG A 341 -18.23 -0.73 -24.62
C ARG A 341 -19.10 -0.55 -23.37
N TYR A 342 -18.65 -1.05 -22.22
CA TYR A 342 -19.37 -0.92 -20.95
C TYR A 342 -19.68 0.53 -20.55
N MET A 343 -18.97 1.52 -21.09
CA MET A 343 -19.22 2.94 -20.81
C MET A 343 -20.44 3.51 -21.56
N SER A 344 -21.00 2.79 -22.53
CA SER A 344 -22.18 3.26 -23.27
C SER A 344 -23.47 3.04 -22.46
N GLY A 345 -24.49 3.86 -22.73
CA GLY A 345 -25.76 3.81 -22.00
C GLY A 345 -26.52 2.49 -22.11
N GLU A 346 -26.21 1.66 -23.11
CA GLU A 346 -26.86 0.36 -23.27
C GLU A 346 -26.48 -0.64 -22.17
N PHE A 347 -25.32 -0.47 -21.52
CA PHE A 347 -24.82 -1.37 -20.46
C PHE A 347 -25.31 -0.99 -19.06
N LYS A 348 -26.04 0.11 -18.93
CA LYS A 348 -26.51 0.61 -17.64
C LYS A 348 -27.35 -0.44 -16.90
N GLY A 349 -27.00 -0.68 -15.64
CA GLY A 349 -27.62 -1.73 -14.81
C GLY A 349 -27.00 -3.12 -14.98
N HIS A 350 -26.18 -3.32 -16.01
CA HIS A 350 -25.44 -4.56 -16.25
C HIS A 350 -23.98 -4.40 -15.86
N LEU A 351 -23.28 -3.50 -16.57
CA LEU A 351 -21.89 -3.13 -16.32
C LEU A 351 -21.85 -1.62 -16.10
N ASN A 352 -21.63 -1.17 -14.88
CA ASN A 352 -21.70 0.24 -14.48
C ASN A 352 -20.29 0.82 -14.37
N GLY A 353 -19.95 1.78 -15.23
CA GLY A 353 -18.60 2.35 -15.26
C GLY A 353 -18.35 3.39 -14.17
N HIS A 354 -17.17 3.34 -13.56
CA HIS A 354 -16.63 4.37 -12.66
C HIS A 354 -15.26 4.82 -13.14
N SER A 355 -14.93 6.08 -12.92
CA SER A 355 -13.55 6.54 -13.09
C SER A 355 -13.10 7.44 -11.95
N PHE A 356 -11.95 7.09 -11.39
CA PHE A 356 -11.23 7.92 -10.41
C PHE A 356 -10.55 9.12 -11.07
N PHE A 357 -10.36 9.10 -12.39
CA PHE A 357 -9.76 10.22 -13.12
C PHE A 357 -10.27 10.34 -14.55
N PHE A 358 -10.85 11.48 -14.90
CA PHE A 358 -11.39 11.72 -16.23
C PHE A 358 -10.32 12.19 -17.24
N GLY A 359 -10.11 11.39 -18.28
CA GLY A 359 -9.37 11.75 -19.48
C GLY A 359 -10.25 12.23 -20.64
N PRO A 360 -9.67 12.42 -21.83
CA PRO A 360 -10.43 12.71 -23.06
C PRO A 360 -11.49 11.65 -23.38
N VAL A 361 -11.22 10.38 -23.06
CA VAL A 361 -12.14 9.26 -23.29
C VAL A 361 -13.36 9.38 -22.38
N GLU A 362 -13.17 9.48 -21.07
CA GLU A 362 -14.27 9.60 -20.12
C GLU A 362 -15.10 10.84 -20.41
N ARG A 363 -14.48 11.99 -20.68
CA ARG A 363 -15.22 13.20 -21.08
C ARG A 363 -16.10 12.97 -22.32
N LYS A 364 -15.64 12.16 -23.28
CA LYS A 364 -16.42 11.81 -24.47
C LYS A 364 -17.55 10.84 -24.13
N MET A 365 -17.30 9.86 -23.26
CA MET A 365 -18.25 8.80 -22.91
C MET A 365 -19.25 9.21 -21.82
N PHE A 366 -18.96 10.22 -21.01
CA PHE A 366 -19.82 10.67 -19.91
C PHE A 366 -21.24 11.04 -20.38
N LYS A 367 -21.37 11.59 -21.59
CA LYS A 367 -22.66 11.93 -22.20
C LYS A 367 -23.56 10.71 -22.48
N GLU A 368 -22.98 9.51 -22.55
CA GLU A 368 -23.71 8.25 -22.75
C GLU A 368 -24.41 7.79 -21.46
N GLY A 369 -24.10 8.39 -20.31
CA GLY A 369 -24.86 8.24 -19.08
C GLY A 369 -24.59 6.96 -18.27
N ASN A 370 -23.48 6.26 -18.54
CA ASN A 370 -23.05 5.04 -17.84
C ASN A 370 -21.61 5.11 -17.31
N THR A 371 -21.15 6.32 -16.95
CA THR A 371 -19.85 6.51 -16.31
C THR A 371 -20.00 7.48 -15.14
N ALA A 372 -19.76 7.00 -13.93
CA ALA A 372 -19.70 7.81 -12.72
C ALA A 372 -18.33 8.49 -12.57
N VAL A 373 -18.34 9.69 -12.00
CA VAL A 373 -17.15 10.45 -11.61
C VAL A 373 -16.94 10.24 -10.12
N ASN A 374 -15.79 9.67 -9.76
CA ASN A 374 -15.44 9.44 -8.36
C ASN A 374 -14.36 10.45 -7.96
N SER A 375 -14.59 11.16 -6.85
CA SER A 375 -13.68 12.18 -6.35
C SER A 375 -12.86 11.60 -5.21
N VAL A 376 -11.63 11.17 -5.53
CA VAL A 376 -10.72 10.52 -4.60
C VAL A 376 -9.33 11.11 -4.80
N HIS A 377 -8.71 11.61 -3.73
CA HIS A 377 -7.28 11.96 -3.78
C HIS A 377 -6.46 10.69 -4.01
N PHE A 378 -5.45 10.75 -4.86
CA PHE A 378 -4.64 9.55 -5.16
C PHE A 378 -3.91 9.01 -3.93
N SER A 379 -3.56 9.85 -2.96
CA SER A 379 -3.08 9.40 -1.65
C SER A 379 -4.09 8.54 -0.85
N GLN A 380 -5.36 8.50 -1.25
CA GLN A 380 -6.46 7.78 -0.60
C GLN A 380 -7.13 6.76 -1.53
N SER A 381 -6.63 6.54 -2.75
CA SER A 381 -7.27 5.62 -3.70
C SER A 381 -7.33 4.19 -3.20
N GLY A 382 -6.31 3.75 -2.46
CA GLY A 382 -6.25 2.42 -1.88
C GLY A 382 -7.32 2.14 -0.83
N PRO A 383 -7.34 2.92 0.27
CA PRO A 383 -8.43 2.85 1.25
C PRO A 383 -9.80 3.02 0.60
N ALA A 384 -9.97 3.93 -0.35
CA ALA A 384 -11.25 4.10 -1.03
C ALA A 384 -11.68 2.83 -1.79
N MET A 385 -10.78 2.19 -2.55
CA MET A 385 -11.11 0.95 -3.28
C MET A 385 -11.47 -0.20 -2.34
N ARG A 386 -10.75 -0.36 -1.24
CA ARG A 386 -10.97 -1.45 -0.28
C ARG A 386 -12.20 -1.20 0.60
N ASP A 387 -12.26 -0.02 1.21
CA ASP A 387 -13.17 0.25 2.34
C ASP A 387 -14.49 0.88 1.88
N GLU A 388 -14.51 1.61 0.76
CA GLU A 388 -15.69 2.36 0.32
C GLU A 388 -16.34 1.77 -0.94
N TYR A 389 -15.52 1.36 -1.92
CA TYR A 389 -16.01 0.72 -3.14
C TYR A 389 -16.06 -0.80 -3.03
N HIS A 390 -15.39 -1.39 -2.03
CA HIS A 390 -15.35 -2.84 -1.81
C HIS A 390 -14.95 -3.64 -3.05
N VAL A 391 -13.91 -3.18 -3.75
CA VAL A 391 -13.34 -3.91 -4.89
C VAL A 391 -13.04 -5.34 -4.46
N ASN A 392 -13.61 -6.32 -5.16
CA ASN A 392 -13.43 -7.74 -4.84
C ASN A 392 -12.67 -8.47 -5.95
N THR A 393 -12.55 -7.86 -7.13
CA THR A 393 -11.98 -8.51 -8.31
C THR A 393 -10.88 -7.66 -8.94
N LEU A 394 -9.68 -8.24 -9.05
CA LEU A 394 -8.58 -7.73 -9.86
C LEU A 394 -8.73 -8.25 -11.29
N PHE A 395 -8.80 -7.35 -12.27
CA PHE A 395 -9.03 -7.68 -13.67
C PHE A 395 -8.10 -6.84 -14.56
N VAL A 396 -6.83 -7.24 -14.70
CA VAL A 396 -5.76 -6.34 -15.19
C VAL A 396 -4.80 -7.01 -16.17
N GLU A 397 -3.94 -6.20 -16.80
CA GLU A 397 -2.82 -6.71 -17.58
C GLU A 397 -1.55 -6.96 -16.76
N VAL A 398 -0.78 -7.95 -17.18
CA VAL A 398 0.53 -8.31 -16.62
C VAL A 398 1.53 -8.72 -17.71
N SER A 399 2.82 -8.75 -17.40
CA SER A 399 3.87 -9.26 -18.27
C SER A 399 3.84 -10.79 -18.42
N GLU A 400 4.65 -11.31 -19.33
CA GLU A 400 5.05 -12.72 -19.30
C GLU A 400 5.64 -13.07 -17.93
N PRO A 401 5.42 -14.30 -17.42
CA PRO A 401 6.05 -14.76 -16.19
C PRO A 401 7.58 -14.81 -16.35
N ASP A 402 8.30 -14.36 -15.33
CA ASP A 402 9.75 -14.54 -15.24
C ASP A 402 10.14 -15.97 -14.81
N GLU A 403 11.43 -16.20 -14.53
CA GLU A 403 11.95 -17.52 -14.18
C GLU A 403 11.27 -18.13 -12.93
N ASP A 404 10.74 -17.28 -12.05
CA ASP A 404 10.08 -17.64 -10.78
C ASP A 404 8.55 -17.66 -10.90
N GLY A 405 8.01 -17.39 -12.10
CA GLY A 405 6.58 -17.32 -12.36
C GLY A 405 5.94 -15.99 -11.95
N ASN A 406 6.72 -14.91 -11.79
CA ASN A 406 6.20 -13.59 -11.47
C ASN A 406 5.82 -12.82 -12.73
N MET A 407 4.60 -12.30 -12.77
CA MET A 407 4.06 -11.49 -13.85
C MET A 407 3.91 -10.05 -13.36
N TYR A 408 4.52 -9.09 -14.06
CA TYR A 408 4.65 -7.71 -13.59
C TYR A 408 3.53 -6.82 -14.14
N TYR A 409 3.00 -5.93 -13.31
CA TYR A 409 1.96 -4.96 -13.68
C TYR A 409 2.47 -3.82 -14.58
N GLY A 410 3.78 -3.79 -14.83
CA GLY A 410 4.41 -2.84 -15.73
C GLY A 410 4.44 -1.40 -15.24
N PRO A 411 4.74 -0.44 -16.15
CA PRO A 411 4.99 0.95 -15.81
C PRO A 411 3.81 1.68 -15.16
N ILE A 412 2.57 1.23 -15.38
CA ILE A 412 1.38 1.87 -14.83
C ILE A 412 0.72 1.05 -13.73
N GLY A 413 0.51 -0.25 -13.95
CA GLY A 413 -0.30 -1.07 -13.04
C GLY A 413 0.26 -1.14 -11.62
N VAL A 414 1.58 -1.00 -11.44
CA VAL A 414 2.24 -0.92 -10.11
C VAL A 414 1.65 0.14 -9.17
N ALA A 415 1.00 1.18 -9.70
CA ALA A 415 0.39 2.24 -8.90
C ALA A 415 -0.81 1.78 -8.05
N TRP A 416 -1.52 0.72 -8.47
CA TRP A 416 -2.75 0.26 -7.81
C TRP A 416 -2.89 -1.26 -7.75
N ASP A 417 -2.49 -1.96 -8.81
CA ASP A 417 -2.90 -3.35 -9.05
C ASP A 417 -2.35 -4.30 -7.99
N GLY A 418 -1.10 -4.10 -7.57
CA GLY A 418 -0.47 -4.89 -6.51
C GLY A 418 -1.19 -4.76 -5.18
N MET A 419 -1.64 -3.55 -4.82
CA MET A 419 -2.42 -3.33 -3.60
C MET A 419 -3.81 -3.98 -3.69
N VAL A 420 -4.48 -3.87 -4.84
CA VAL A 420 -5.77 -4.55 -5.03
C VAL A 420 -5.59 -6.07 -4.95
N ALA A 421 -4.49 -6.60 -5.48
CA ALA A 421 -4.18 -8.02 -5.44
C ALA A 421 -4.00 -8.59 -4.02
N GLU A 422 -3.64 -7.76 -3.03
CA GLU A 422 -3.48 -8.22 -1.64
C GLU A 422 -4.80 -8.66 -1.01
N TYR A 423 -5.93 -8.07 -1.41
CA TYR A 423 -7.23 -8.31 -0.77
C TYR A 423 -8.34 -8.77 -1.73
N ALA A 424 -8.17 -8.64 -3.05
CA ALA A 424 -9.16 -9.11 -4.01
C ALA A 424 -9.34 -10.63 -3.90
N THR A 425 -10.60 -11.09 -3.84
CA THR A 425 -10.95 -12.51 -3.76
C THR A 425 -10.87 -13.20 -5.12
N LYS A 426 -11.05 -12.46 -6.21
CA LYS A 426 -10.88 -12.94 -7.60
C LYS A 426 -9.75 -12.17 -8.28
N LYS A 427 -8.83 -12.87 -8.94
CA LYS A 427 -7.63 -12.31 -9.58
C LYS A 427 -7.46 -12.89 -10.98
N ILE A 428 -7.89 -12.12 -11.97
CA ILE A 428 -7.96 -12.53 -13.37
C ILE A 428 -7.00 -11.64 -14.16
N VAL A 429 -6.06 -12.23 -14.89
CA VAL A 429 -4.99 -11.48 -15.56
C VAL A 429 -4.90 -11.76 -17.06
N GLN A 430 -4.62 -10.72 -17.83
CA GLN A 430 -4.26 -10.80 -19.25
C GLN A 430 -2.75 -10.64 -19.40
N ILE A 431 -2.08 -11.65 -19.96
CA ILE A 431 -0.69 -11.53 -20.38
C ILE A 431 -0.61 -10.67 -21.64
N ASN A 432 0.24 -9.66 -21.58
CA ASN A 432 0.60 -8.82 -22.70
C ASN A 432 2.14 -8.70 -22.77
N LYS A 433 2.76 -9.21 -23.84
CA LYS A 433 4.22 -9.20 -24.02
C LYS A 433 4.87 -7.81 -24.05
N TYR A 434 4.09 -6.74 -24.22
CA TYR A 434 4.58 -5.37 -24.21
C TYR A 434 4.65 -4.78 -22.79
N GLN A 435 3.96 -5.41 -21.83
CA GLN A 435 4.24 -5.19 -20.41
C GLN A 435 5.62 -5.73 -20.04
N GLY A 436 6.16 -5.29 -18.91
CA GLY A 436 7.49 -5.71 -18.52
C GLY A 436 7.81 -5.47 -17.06
N LYS A 437 8.90 -6.10 -16.63
CA LYS A 437 9.45 -5.95 -15.30
C LYS A 437 9.79 -4.50 -15.00
N VAL A 438 9.34 -4.01 -13.85
CA VAL A 438 9.70 -2.71 -13.28
C VAL A 438 10.24 -2.93 -11.87
N ARG A 439 11.02 -1.98 -11.35
CA ARG A 439 11.49 -2.00 -9.96
C ARG A 439 10.46 -1.33 -9.06
N GLY A 440 10.01 -2.02 -8.02
CA GLY A 440 9.05 -1.47 -7.06
C GLY A 440 8.55 -2.51 -6.07
N LYS A 441 7.98 -2.07 -4.95
CA LYS A 441 7.22 -2.97 -4.06
C LYS A 441 5.89 -3.30 -4.72
N ASN A 442 5.39 -4.53 -4.50
CA ASN A 442 4.12 -5.02 -5.03
C ASN A 442 3.98 -4.84 -6.55
N SER A 443 5.09 -4.89 -7.30
CA SER A 443 5.12 -4.63 -8.74
C SER A 443 4.76 -5.84 -9.61
N TYR A 444 4.46 -6.99 -9.00
CA TYR A 444 4.16 -8.24 -9.68
C TYR A 444 3.16 -9.09 -8.90
N ILE A 445 2.58 -10.06 -9.59
CA ILE A 445 1.77 -11.15 -9.05
C ILE A 445 2.32 -12.47 -9.55
N ASN A 446 2.41 -13.47 -8.66
CA ASN A 446 2.85 -14.80 -9.05
C ASN A 446 1.70 -15.58 -9.71
N VAL A 447 2.01 -16.43 -10.68
CA VAL A 447 1.06 -17.38 -11.31
C VAL A 447 0.25 -18.19 -10.29
N ARG A 448 0.84 -18.48 -9.12
CA ARG A 448 0.14 -19.19 -8.03
C ARG A 448 -1.04 -18.40 -7.47
N ASN A 449 -0.94 -17.08 -7.47
CA ASN A 449 -1.87 -16.17 -6.81
C ASN A 449 -2.93 -15.60 -7.77
N VAL A 450 -3.13 -16.19 -8.95
CA VAL A 450 -4.22 -15.81 -9.88
C VAL A 450 -5.18 -16.97 -10.07
N ASP A 451 -6.43 -16.66 -10.40
CA ASP A 451 -7.49 -17.65 -10.64
C ASP A 451 -7.60 -18.03 -12.12
N ALA A 452 -7.35 -17.06 -13.01
CA ALA A 452 -7.41 -17.26 -14.46
C ALA A 452 -6.37 -16.40 -15.18
N ILE A 453 -5.79 -16.99 -16.23
CA ILE A 453 -4.79 -16.36 -17.09
C ILE A 453 -5.30 -16.45 -18.53
N CYS A 454 -5.32 -15.33 -19.24
CA CYS A 454 -5.46 -15.35 -20.69
C CYS A 454 -4.34 -14.52 -21.35
N ARG A 455 -4.31 -14.46 -22.68
CA ARG A 455 -3.27 -13.73 -23.42
C ARG A 455 -3.88 -12.83 -24.48
N CYS A 456 -3.47 -11.57 -24.49
CA CYS A 456 -3.62 -10.70 -25.65
C CYS A 456 -2.44 -9.74 -25.74
N ASP A 457 -1.70 -9.83 -26.85
CA ASP A 457 -0.54 -8.97 -27.07
C ASP A 457 -0.92 -7.73 -27.88
N HIS A 458 -0.78 -6.56 -27.28
CA HIS A 458 -0.90 -5.29 -28.00
C HIS A 458 0.05 -4.22 -27.45
N PRO A 459 0.52 -3.28 -28.30
CA PRO A 459 1.36 -2.18 -27.84
C PRO A 459 0.70 -1.42 -26.68
N LEU A 460 1.51 -0.99 -25.72
CA LEU A 460 1.04 -0.12 -24.64
C LEU A 460 0.61 1.23 -25.23
N ALA A 461 -0.57 1.70 -24.84
CA ALA A 461 -1.06 3.00 -25.28
C ALA A 461 -0.11 4.12 -24.84
N GLU A 462 0.27 5.00 -25.76
CA GLU A 462 1.12 6.15 -25.46
C GLU A 462 0.26 7.40 -25.24
N LEU A 463 0.66 8.24 -24.28
CA LEU A 463 0.08 9.56 -24.12
C LEU A 463 0.93 10.60 -24.86
N LYS A 464 0.44 11.02 -26.03
CA LYS A 464 1.11 12.07 -26.82
C LYS A 464 1.02 13.41 -26.11
N GLN A 465 2.17 13.97 -25.75
CA GLN A 465 2.24 15.29 -25.16
C GLN A 465 2.14 16.39 -26.22
N PRO A 466 1.48 17.52 -25.92
CA PRO A 466 1.42 18.66 -26.82
C PRO A 466 2.81 19.32 -26.97
N PRO A 467 3.08 19.97 -28.11
CA PRO A 467 4.30 20.75 -28.28
C PRO A 467 4.32 21.92 -27.29
N VAL A 468 5.53 22.30 -26.86
CA VAL A 468 5.76 23.50 -26.07
C VAL A 468 5.46 24.74 -26.91
N THR A 469 4.70 25.68 -26.36
CA THR A 469 4.38 26.97 -26.98
C THR A 469 5.18 28.12 -26.38
N GLU A 470 5.25 29.27 -27.06
CA GLU A 470 5.93 30.48 -26.53
C GLU A 470 5.36 30.93 -25.16
N ILE A 471 4.05 30.76 -24.96
CA ILE A 471 3.39 31.05 -23.68
C ILE A 471 3.90 30.10 -22.59
N ASP A 472 4.07 28.82 -22.92
CA ASP A 472 4.58 27.82 -21.96
C ASP A 472 6.03 28.13 -21.57
N GLU A 473 6.88 28.49 -22.54
CA GLU A 473 8.26 28.94 -22.29
C GLU A 473 8.30 30.20 -21.42
N LYS A 474 7.37 31.13 -21.66
CA LYS A 474 7.28 32.36 -20.88
C LYS A 474 6.92 32.07 -19.42
N ILE A 475 5.93 31.21 -19.18
CA ILE A 475 5.57 30.73 -17.83
C ILE A 475 6.77 30.03 -17.19
N ALA A 476 7.42 29.12 -17.93
CA ALA A 476 8.58 28.39 -17.44
C ALA A 476 9.74 29.30 -17.03
N SER A 477 9.99 30.39 -17.79
CA SER A 477 11.06 31.35 -17.50
C SER A 477 10.95 32.01 -16.12
N TYR A 478 9.74 32.11 -15.57
CA TYR A 478 9.53 32.62 -14.22
C TYR A 478 9.78 31.60 -13.13
N ILE A 479 9.67 30.30 -13.44
CA ILE A 479 9.77 29.21 -12.46
C ILE A 479 11.19 28.63 -12.39
N VAL A 480 11.87 28.51 -13.54
CA VAL A 480 13.24 27.95 -13.63
C VAL A 480 14.25 28.57 -12.64
N PRO A 481 14.22 29.88 -12.31
CA PRO A 481 15.11 30.46 -11.30
C PRO A 481 14.89 29.92 -9.88
N TYR A 482 13.71 29.40 -9.57
CA TYR A 482 13.38 28.83 -8.26
C TYR A 482 13.88 27.40 -8.09
N ILE A 483 14.08 26.69 -9.20
CA ILE A 483 14.55 25.31 -9.23
C ILE A 483 16.08 25.32 -9.13
N LYS A 484 16.61 24.78 -8.03
CA LYS A 484 18.04 24.79 -7.70
C LYS A 484 18.62 23.39 -7.82
N ASP A 485 19.94 23.31 -7.98
CA ASP A 485 20.66 22.04 -7.88
C ASP A 485 20.35 21.33 -6.57
N GLY A 486 20.25 20.00 -6.60
CA GLY A 486 19.96 19.18 -5.42
C GLY A 486 18.47 19.05 -5.06
N CYS A 487 17.57 19.83 -5.67
CA CYS A 487 16.14 19.80 -5.34
C CYS A 487 15.47 18.46 -5.64
N THR A 488 14.27 18.24 -5.09
CA THR A 488 13.40 17.13 -5.51
C THR A 488 12.23 17.67 -6.30
N LEU A 489 12.04 17.16 -7.51
CA LEU A 489 11.04 17.65 -8.45
C LEU A 489 9.82 16.73 -8.53
N GLN A 490 8.64 17.33 -8.47
CA GLN A 490 7.40 16.79 -9.00
C GLN A 490 6.91 17.71 -10.12
N VAL A 491 6.69 17.15 -11.31
CA VAL A 491 6.12 17.89 -12.43
C VAL A 491 5.11 17.03 -13.17
N GLY A 492 3.96 17.63 -13.49
CA GLY A 492 2.89 16.97 -14.24
C GLY A 492 3.14 16.86 -15.75
N LEU A 493 2.05 16.76 -16.52
CA LEU A 493 2.06 16.70 -17.99
C LEU A 493 1.73 18.06 -18.62
N GLY A 494 2.06 18.19 -19.91
CA GLY A 494 1.62 19.29 -20.77
C GLY A 494 2.70 20.30 -21.12
N GLY A 495 2.34 21.29 -21.94
CA GLY A 495 3.29 22.26 -22.51
C GLY A 495 4.11 23.00 -21.45
N ILE A 496 3.46 23.51 -20.38
CA ILE A 496 4.13 24.23 -19.29
C ILE A 496 5.12 23.32 -18.55
N ALA A 497 4.69 22.12 -18.16
CA ALA A 497 5.52 21.14 -17.48
C ALA A 497 6.77 20.78 -18.30
N ASN A 498 6.58 20.52 -19.61
CA ASN A 498 7.66 20.21 -20.53
C ASN A 498 8.60 21.40 -20.73
N ALA A 499 8.08 22.62 -20.87
CA ALA A 499 8.90 23.83 -21.02
C ALA A 499 9.80 24.05 -19.81
N ILE A 500 9.28 23.84 -18.61
CA ILE A 500 10.06 23.93 -17.37
C ILE A 500 11.15 22.86 -17.38
N ALA A 501 10.77 21.59 -17.51
CA ALA A 501 11.72 20.48 -17.45
C ALA A 501 12.82 20.60 -18.51
N TYR A 502 12.51 20.92 -19.77
CA TYR A 502 13.52 21.08 -20.81
C TYR A 502 14.48 22.26 -20.58
N SER A 503 14.07 23.25 -19.77
CA SER A 503 14.91 24.38 -19.38
C SER A 503 15.87 24.07 -18.22
N LEU A 504 15.82 22.87 -17.64
CA LEU A 504 16.66 22.47 -16.50
C LEU A 504 17.95 21.73 -16.89
N VAL A 505 18.32 21.71 -18.18
CA VAL A 505 19.50 20.99 -18.67
C VAL A 505 20.83 21.40 -18.02
N ASP A 506 20.91 22.62 -17.48
CA ASP A 506 22.09 23.15 -16.80
C ASP A 506 22.08 22.90 -15.28
N ARG A 507 21.02 22.31 -14.74
CA ARG A 507 20.92 21.93 -13.32
C ARG A 507 21.61 20.60 -13.07
N LYS A 508 21.90 20.33 -11.80
CA LYS A 508 22.55 19.09 -11.36
C LYS A 508 21.91 18.50 -10.12
N HIS A 509 22.05 17.19 -9.98
CA HIS A 509 21.67 16.45 -8.79
C HIS A 509 20.19 16.58 -8.43
N ILE A 510 19.34 16.66 -9.44
CA ILE A 510 17.89 16.71 -9.23
C ILE A 510 17.42 15.32 -8.81
N GLY A 511 16.73 15.22 -7.68
CA GLY A 511 15.93 14.05 -7.34
C GLY A 511 14.52 14.17 -7.92
N VAL A 512 13.81 13.06 -8.03
CA VAL A 512 12.42 13.01 -8.47
C VAL A 512 11.60 12.23 -7.46
N HIS A 513 10.52 12.84 -7.00
CA HIS A 513 9.48 12.16 -6.24
C HIS A 513 8.16 12.70 -6.78
N THR A 514 7.45 11.90 -7.55
CA THR A 514 6.34 12.35 -8.38
C THR A 514 5.23 11.32 -8.46
N GLU A 515 4.01 11.79 -8.70
CA GLU A 515 2.88 10.92 -9.07
C GLU A 515 3.21 10.11 -10.32
N MET A 516 3.80 10.80 -11.30
CA MET A 516 3.94 10.32 -12.65
C MET A 516 5.30 10.68 -13.22
N LEU A 517 5.98 9.68 -13.77
CA LEU A 517 7.17 9.85 -14.61
C LEU A 517 6.73 10.13 -16.05
N THR A 518 7.30 11.17 -16.65
CA THR A 518 6.92 11.65 -17.99
C THR A 518 8.14 11.75 -18.91
N ASP A 519 7.90 12.02 -20.20
CA ASP A 519 8.95 12.17 -21.22
C ASP A 519 9.99 13.23 -20.84
N SER A 520 9.55 14.29 -20.17
CA SER A 520 10.44 15.39 -19.79
C SER A 520 11.42 15.00 -18.68
N MET A 521 10.99 14.14 -17.75
CA MET A 521 11.88 13.56 -16.75
C MET A 521 12.82 12.52 -17.35
N ALA A 522 12.33 11.66 -18.26
CA ALA A 522 13.16 10.70 -18.98
C ALA A 522 14.27 11.43 -19.78
N TYR A 523 13.93 12.55 -20.42
CA TYR A 523 14.87 13.42 -21.10
C TYR A 523 15.94 13.99 -20.15
N LEU A 524 15.53 14.56 -19.01
CA LEU A 524 16.46 15.11 -18.02
C LEU A 524 17.39 14.04 -17.42
N TYR A 525 16.87 12.83 -17.18
CA TYR A 525 17.68 11.70 -16.78
C TYR A 525 18.73 11.33 -17.84
N LYS A 526 18.35 11.24 -19.11
CA LYS A 526 19.29 11.00 -20.22
C LYS A 526 20.36 12.11 -20.36
N LYS A 527 20.05 13.33 -19.93
CA LYS A 527 21.01 14.45 -19.90
C LYS A 527 21.93 14.44 -18.66
N GLY A 528 21.74 13.51 -17.73
CA GLY A 528 22.53 13.43 -16.49
C GLY A 528 22.18 14.52 -15.47
N VAL A 529 21.00 15.14 -15.58
CA VAL A 529 20.52 16.15 -14.64
C VAL A 529 19.90 15.50 -13.41
N ILE A 530 19.16 14.40 -13.63
CA ILE A 530 18.49 13.63 -12.58
C ILE A 530 19.41 12.51 -12.08
N ASP A 531 19.55 12.40 -10.75
CA ASP A 531 20.25 11.28 -10.11
C ASP A 531 19.31 10.05 -10.09
N GLY A 532 19.66 8.98 -10.80
CA GLY A 532 18.76 7.82 -11.01
C GLY A 532 18.40 7.04 -9.75
N ASP A 533 19.25 7.05 -8.73
CA ASP A 533 19.00 6.45 -7.41
C ASP A 533 18.05 7.28 -6.54
N ARG A 534 17.71 8.50 -6.97
CA ARG A 534 16.79 9.42 -6.31
C ARG A 534 15.50 9.61 -7.11
N VAL A 535 15.06 8.60 -7.86
CA VAL A 535 13.82 8.63 -8.65
C VAL A 535 12.79 7.67 -8.06
N LEU A 536 11.72 8.23 -7.49
CA LEU A 536 10.53 7.52 -7.05
C LEU A 536 9.30 8.07 -7.78
N GLY A 537 8.56 7.20 -8.45
CA GLY A 537 7.31 7.51 -9.16
C GLY A 537 6.15 6.64 -8.68
N GLY A 538 4.91 7.10 -8.86
CA GLY A 538 3.75 6.21 -8.76
C GLY A 538 3.63 5.32 -9.99
N PHE A 539 3.68 5.95 -11.17
CA PHE A 539 3.63 5.27 -12.46
C PHE A 539 4.38 6.04 -13.55
N GLY A 540 4.67 5.40 -14.68
CA GLY A 540 5.16 6.03 -15.90
C GLY A 540 4.04 6.25 -16.92
N LEU A 541 3.86 7.47 -17.41
CA LEU A 541 2.84 7.80 -18.42
C LEU A 541 3.41 8.79 -19.46
N GLY A 542 3.46 8.38 -20.71
CA GLY A 542 4.04 9.17 -21.80
C GLY A 542 4.26 8.33 -23.05
N SER A 543 5.39 8.51 -23.71
CA SER A 543 5.82 7.67 -24.83
C SER A 543 6.40 6.32 -24.39
N ASN A 544 6.66 5.45 -25.36
CA ASN A 544 7.41 4.21 -25.16
C ASN A 544 8.79 4.44 -24.51
N GLU A 545 9.40 5.61 -24.69
CA GLU A 545 10.66 5.95 -24.03
C GLU A 545 10.52 5.99 -22.50
N VAL A 546 9.39 6.48 -22.00
CA VAL A 546 9.08 6.49 -20.55
C VAL A 546 8.91 5.07 -20.06
N TYR A 547 8.19 4.23 -20.82
CA TYR A 547 7.98 2.84 -20.47
C TYR A 547 9.29 2.04 -20.44
N ASP A 548 10.17 2.25 -21.43
CA ASP A 548 11.49 1.63 -21.46
C ASP A 548 12.38 2.11 -20.31
N TRP A 549 12.29 3.40 -19.93
CA TRP A 549 12.99 3.92 -18.76
C TRP A 549 12.49 3.27 -17.47
N CYS A 550 11.18 3.10 -17.29
CA CYS A 550 10.62 2.38 -16.13
C CYS A 550 11.10 0.91 -16.09
N LYS A 551 11.07 0.22 -17.25
CA LYS A 551 11.50 -1.17 -17.38
C LYS A 551 13.01 -1.38 -17.21
N SER A 552 13.80 -0.33 -17.32
CA SER A 552 15.24 -0.39 -17.02
C SER A 552 15.53 -0.68 -15.54
N GLY A 553 14.53 -0.51 -14.66
CA GLY A 553 14.67 -0.66 -13.21
C GLY A 553 15.44 0.48 -12.55
N VAL A 554 15.75 1.57 -13.29
CA VAL A 554 16.38 2.76 -12.72
C VAL A 554 15.42 3.53 -11.83
N PRO A 555 14.22 3.97 -12.29
CA PRO A 555 13.20 4.48 -11.39
C PRO A 555 12.70 3.37 -10.47
N GLU A 556 12.47 3.72 -9.21
CA GLU A 556 11.57 2.96 -8.37
C GLU A 556 10.14 3.41 -8.63
N LEU A 557 9.24 2.46 -8.82
CA LEU A 557 7.80 2.69 -8.86
C LEU A 557 7.14 2.13 -7.60
N GLY A 558 6.04 2.72 -7.17
CA GLY A 558 5.34 2.26 -5.98
C GLY A 558 3.86 2.60 -5.99
N ASP A 559 3.16 2.00 -5.03
CA ASP A 559 1.75 2.25 -4.77
C ASP A 559 1.45 3.75 -4.67
N ILE A 560 0.44 4.21 -5.39
CA ILE A 560 0.15 5.65 -5.46
C ILE A 560 -0.35 6.20 -4.13
N SER A 561 -1.06 5.40 -3.34
CA SER A 561 -1.51 5.76 -2.00
C SER A 561 -0.36 5.86 -1.00
N TYR A 562 0.84 5.37 -1.32
CA TYR A 562 2.08 5.68 -0.61
C TYR A 562 2.83 6.87 -1.22
N VAL A 563 3.09 6.83 -2.54
CA VAL A 563 3.91 7.83 -3.23
C VAL A 563 3.32 9.24 -3.09
N ASN A 564 1.99 9.37 -3.13
CA ASN A 564 1.32 10.65 -3.00
C ASN A 564 1.06 11.08 -1.56
N ILE A 565 1.44 10.33 -0.52
CA ILE A 565 1.22 10.79 0.86
C ILE A 565 2.01 12.10 1.09
N PRO A 566 1.35 13.20 1.51
CA PRO A 566 2.03 14.49 1.66
C PRO A 566 3.23 14.47 2.61
N SER A 567 3.19 13.69 3.69
CA SER A 567 4.32 13.56 4.62
C SER A 567 5.48 12.72 4.06
N VAL A 568 5.20 11.78 3.14
CA VAL A 568 6.22 10.96 2.48
C VAL A 568 6.94 11.78 1.41
N ALA A 569 6.20 12.47 0.53
CA ALA A 569 6.76 13.38 -0.46
C ALA A 569 7.40 14.62 0.19
N GLY A 570 6.76 15.18 1.21
CA GLY A 570 7.22 16.37 1.93
C GLY A 570 8.45 16.14 2.81
N ALA A 571 8.85 14.89 3.06
CA ALA A 571 10.09 14.58 3.77
C ALA A 571 11.37 14.94 2.98
N LYS A 572 11.24 15.26 1.69
CA LYS A 572 12.37 15.66 0.84
C LYS A 572 12.64 17.15 0.98
N ASP A 573 13.87 17.55 1.25
CA ASP A 573 14.26 18.97 1.31
C ASP A 573 14.18 19.63 -0.08
N ASN A 574 13.85 20.92 -0.12
CA ASN A 574 13.72 21.71 -1.36
C ASN A 574 12.80 21.05 -2.39
N PHE A 575 11.66 20.53 -1.94
CA PHE A 575 10.68 19.90 -2.81
C PHE A 575 9.99 20.95 -3.69
N VAL A 576 10.00 20.76 -5.00
CA VAL A 576 9.35 21.64 -5.96
C VAL A 576 8.21 20.91 -6.63
N SER A 577 6.97 21.34 -6.35
CA SER A 577 5.76 20.86 -7.00
C SER A 577 5.31 21.82 -8.10
N ILE A 578 4.98 21.28 -9.27
CA ILE A 578 4.55 22.06 -10.44
C ILE A 578 3.31 21.40 -11.04
N ASN A 579 2.18 22.09 -10.97
CA ASN A 579 0.91 21.61 -11.49
C ASN A 579 0.22 22.65 -12.36
N SER A 580 -0.47 22.20 -13.40
CA SER A 580 -1.35 23.05 -14.20
C SER A 580 -2.73 23.16 -13.54
N CYS A 581 -3.38 24.31 -13.66
CA CYS A 581 -4.77 24.51 -13.22
C CYS A 581 -5.60 25.22 -14.30
N LEU A 582 -6.93 25.24 -14.13
CA LEU A 582 -7.85 25.82 -15.12
C LEU A 582 -8.16 27.29 -14.84
N MET A 583 -8.28 27.65 -13.56
CA MET A 583 -8.65 29.00 -13.13
C MET A 583 -8.34 29.26 -11.66
N VAL A 584 -8.31 30.53 -11.29
CA VAL A 584 -8.11 31.00 -9.92
C VAL A 584 -8.98 32.22 -9.63
N ASP A 585 -9.56 32.31 -8.43
CA ASP A 585 -10.24 33.53 -7.99
C ASP A 585 -9.31 34.51 -7.26
N LEU A 586 -9.72 35.77 -7.11
CA LEU A 586 -8.91 36.80 -6.45
C LEU A 586 -8.60 36.54 -4.98
N THR A 587 -9.24 35.55 -4.34
CA THR A 587 -8.87 35.11 -2.98
C THR A 587 -7.78 34.03 -2.98
N GLY A 588 -7.51 33.45 -4.16
CA GLY A 588 -6.55 32.38 -4.39
C GLY A 588 -7.15 30.98 -4.36
N GLN A 589 -8.48 30.80 -4.46
CA GLN A 589 -9.04 29.45 -4.64
C GLN A 589 -8.78 28.98 -6.06
N VAL A 590 -8.31 27.74 -6.21
CA VAL A 590 -7.94 27.19 -7.52
C VAL A 590 -8.87 26.05 -7.91
N GLY A 591 -9.38 26.12 -9.13
CA GLY A 591 -10.15 25.06 -9.78
C GLY A 591 -9.32 24.39 -10.88
N SER A 592 -9.20 23.07 -10.83
CA SER A 592 -8.37 22.31 -11.77
C SER A 592 -9.12 21.18 -12.46
N GLU A 593 -10.27 20.76 -11.93
CA GLU A 593 -10.93 19.52 -12.37
C GLU A 593 -12.29 19.68 -13.04
N SER A 594 -12.92 20.84 -12.91
CA SER A 594 -14.21 21.13 -13.52
C SER A 594 -14.23 22.52 -14.18
N ILE A 595 -15.23 22.76 -15.02
CA ILE A 595 -15.54 24.08 -15.57
C ILE A 595 -17.00 24.37 -15.22
N GLY A 596 -17.20 25.09 -14.11
CA GLY A 596 -18.50 25.13 -13.45
C GLY A 596 -18.96 23.70 -13.10
N HIS A 597 -20.21 23.37 -13.40
CA HIS A 597 -20.77 22.03 -13.17
C HIS A 597 -20.26 20.93 -14.11
N LYS A 598 -19.48 21.28 -15.14
CA LYS A 598 -19.01 20.30 -16.12
C LYS A 598 -17.67 19.70 -15.67
N GLN A 599 -17.65 18.40 -15.40
CA GLN A 599 -16.41 17.70 -15.09
C GLN A 599 -15.43 17.74 -16.28
N PHE A 600 -14.15 17.98 -15.98
CA PHE A 600 -13.07 17.98 -16.96
C PHE A 600 -12.02 16.90 -16.67
N SER A 601 -11.54 16.79 -15.43
CA SER A 601 -10.64 15.74 -14.93
C SER A 601 -11.12 15.23 -13.58
N CYS A 602 -10.26 14.93 -12.61
CA CYS A 602 -10.60 14.79 -11.18
C CYS A 602 -9.51 15.47 -10.32
N THR A 603 -9.63 15.40 -8.99
CA THR A 603 -8.69 15.97 -8.01
C THR A 603 -7.25 15.47 -8.23
N GLY A 604 -7.07 14.18 -8.51
CA GLY A 604 -5.75 13.53 -8.62
C GLY A 604 -4.89 13.76 -7.38
N GLY A 605 -3.57 13.84 -7.57
CA GLY A 605 -2.62 14.21 -6.51
C GLY A 605 -2.24 15.69 -6.44
N GLN A 606 -2.90 16.61 -7.17
CA GLN A 606 -2.48 18.02 -7.18
C GLN A 606 -2.40 18.59 -5.75
N LEU A 607 -3.46 18.43 -4.96
CA LEU A 607 -3.48 18.92 -3.58
C LEU A 607 -2.46 18.17 -2.70
N ASP A 608 -2.26 16.87 -2.92
CA ASP A 608 -1.27 16.08 -2.19
C ASP A 608 0.13 16.70 -2.29
N TYR A 609 0.54 17.08 -3.51
CA TYR A 609 1.85 17.68 -3.75
C TYR A 609 1.96 19.15 -3.35
N VAL A 610 0.85 19.91 -3.38
CA VAL A 610 0.79 21.24 -2.77
C VAL A 610 1.06 21.14 -1.26
N LEU A 611 0.43 20.17 -0.58
CA LEU A 611 0.65 19.92 0.84
C LEU A 611 2.06 19.40 1.11
N ALA A 612 2.60 18.50 0.27
CA ALA A 612 3.97 18.01 0.39
C ALA A 612 4.99 19.15 0.34
N ALA A 613 4.84 20.08 -0.61
CA ALA A 613 5.70 21.26 -0.70
C ALA A 613 5.62 22.14 0.54
N SER A 614 4.45 22.25 1.18
CA SER A 614 4.28 23.01 2.42
C SER A 614 4.93 22.37 3.66
N ILE A 615 5.07 21.04 3.65
CA ILE A 615 5.73 20.25 4.71
C ILE A 615 7.26 20.28 4.53
N SER A 616 7.71 20.28 3.28
CA SER A 616 9.12 20.25 2.91
C SER A 616 9.88 21.48 3.39
N LYS A 617 11.08 21.25 3.93
CA LYS A 617 12.01 22.32 4.28
C LYS A 617 12.49 23.02 3.00
N GLY A 618 12.06 24.27 2.81
CA GLY A 618 12.35 25.04 1.60
C GLY A 618 11.51 24.64 0.40
N GLY A 619 10.43 23.88 0.61
CA GLY A 619 9.54 23.44 -0.45
C GLY A 619 8.73 24.58 -1.06
N GLN A 620 8.36 24.39 -2.33
CA GLN A 620 7.67 25.38 -3.15
C GLN A 620 6.66 24.69 -4.06
N SER A 621 5.45 25.26 -4.18
CA SER A 621 4.41 24.77 -5.07
C SER A 621 3.96 25.85 -6.05
N PHE A 622 4.02 25.53 -7.34
CA PHE A 622 3.61 26.40 -8.43
C PHE A 622 2.35 25.87 -9.12
N LEU A 623 1.27 26.65 -9.06
CA LEU A 623 0.04 26.39 -9.80
C LEU A 623 0.02 27.28 -11.05
N CYS A 624 0.12 26.66 -12.21
CA CYS A 624 0.40 27.33 -13.47
C CYS A 624 -0.84 27.34 -14.37
N LEU A 625 -1.13 28.48 -14.99
CA LEU A 625 -2.21 28.62 -15.96
C LEU A 625 -1.90 29.73 -16.95
N LYS A 626 -2.47 29.63 -18.15
CA LYS A 626 -2.48 30.75 -19.10
C LYS A 626 -3.41 31.82 -18.54
N SER A 627 -3.10 33.11 -18.73
CA SER A 627 -3.92 34.20 -18.19
C SER A 627 -5.31 34.35 -18.83
N ILE A 628 -5.49 33.77 -20.02
CA ILE A 628 -6.75 33.77 -20.77
C ILE A 628 -7.11 32.37 -21.28
N ASN A 629 -8.39 32.16 -21.49
CA ASN A 629 -8.97 31.10 -22.29
C ASN A 629 -9.54 31.71 -23.58
N GLU A 630 -9.19 31.13 -24.72
CA GLU A 630 -9.78 31.46 -26.02
C GLU A 630 -10.68 30.31 -26.48
N LYS A 631 -11.95 30.60 -26.74
CA LYS A 631 -12.91 29.64 -27.26
C LYS A 631 -12.76 29.51 -28.77
N LYS A 632 -13.28 28.42 -29.34
CA LYS A 632 -13.25 28.17 -30.79
C LYS A 632 -13.97 29.25 -31.63
N ASP A 633 -14.87 30.01 -31.02
CA ASP A 633 -15.58 31.13 -31.64
C ASP A 633 -14.82 32.47 -31.58
N GLY A 634 -13.59 32.46 -31.04
CA GLY A 634 -12.75 33.64 -30.84
C GLY A 634 -13.04 34.41 -29.56
N THR A 635 -13.99 33.97 -28.73
CA THR A 635 -14.28 34.62 -27.44
C THR A 635 -13.11 34.42 -26.48
N VAL A 636 -12.57 35.52 -25.96
CA VAL A 636 -11.51 35.53 -24.95
C VAL A 636 -12.08 35.82 -23.56
N SER A 637 -11.66 35.06 -22.56
CA SER A 637 -12.02 35.27 -21.15
C SER A 637 -10.81 35.09 -20.25
N SER A 638 -10.70 35.89 -19.18
CA SER A 638 -9.65 35.71 -18.16
C SER A 638 -9.80 34.37 -17.43
N THR A 639 -8.68 33.73 -17.09
CA THR A 639 -8.61 32.58 -16.16
C THR A 639 -8.50 33.01 -14.70
N ILE A 640 -8.25 34.30 -14.47
CA ILE A 640 -8.29 34.95 -13.16
C ILE A 640 -9.60 35.73 -13.07
N SER A 641 -10.43 35.46 -12.07
CA SER A 641 -11.75 36.10 -11.90
C SER A 641 -11.97 36.58 -10.46
N LEU A 642 -12.93 37.49 -10.25
CA LEU A 642 -13.32 37.93 -8.89
C LEU A 642 -13.73 36.73 -8.01
N THR A 643 -14.58 35.86 -8.54
CA THR A 643 -15.05 34.62 -7.90
C THR A 643 -14.97 33.48 -8.90
N LEU A 644 -14.79 32.25 -8.39
CA LEU A 644 -14.97 31.05 -9.21
C LEU A 644 -16.43 30.98 -9.72
N PRO A 645 -16.67 30.49 -10.96
CA PRO A 645 -18.01 30.42 -11.50
C PRO A 645 -18.89 29.42 -10.70
N PRO A 646 -20.22 29.59 -10.67
CA PRO A 646 -21.12 28.66 -10.01
C PRO A 646 -20.88 27.20 -10.43
N GLY A 647 -20.83 26.31 -9.44
CA GLY A 647 -20.57 24.89 -9.63
C GLY A 647 -19.11 24.49 -9.78
N GLN A 648 -18.17 25.44 -9.82
CA GLN A 648 -16.74 25.15 -9.91
C GLN A 648 -16.26 24.38 -8.67
N ALA A 649 -15.66 23.21 -8.90
CA ALA A 649 -14.98 22.48 -7.83
C ALA A 649 -13.67 23.20 -7.47
N VAL A 650 -13.48 23.42 -6.17
CA VAL A 650 -12.21 23.92 -5.61
C VAL A 650 -11.28 22.72 -5.43
N THR A 651 -10.27 22.61 -6.27
CA THR A 651 -9.29 21.51 -6.20
C THR A 651 -8.19 21.83 -5.19
N THR A 652 -7.71 23.09 -5.16
CA THR A 652 -6.75 23.55 -4.15
C THR A 652 -7.36 24.70 -3.35
N PRO A 653 -7.67 24.50 -2.05
CA PRO A 653 -8.17 25.55 -1.18
C PRO A 653 -7.16 26.69 -1.06
N ARG A 654 -7.65 27.93 -1.00
CA ARG A 654 -6.80 29.14 -0.94
C ARG A 654 -5.75 29.13 0.19
N SER A 655 -6.04 28.46 1.30
CA SER A 655 -5.11 28.33 2.43
C SER A 655 -3.85 27.52 2.10
N CYS A 656 -3.88 26.69 1.06
CA CYS A 656 -2.78 25.82 0.67
C CYS A 656 -1.93 26.41 -0.47
N VAL A 657 -2.46 27.39 -1.21
CA VAL A 657 -1.79 27.93 -2.39
C VAL A 657 -0.55 28.76 -2.01
N MET A 658 0.60 28.39 -2.58
CA MET A 658 1.87 29.12 -2.43
C MET A 658 2.06 30.13 -3.57
N TYR A 659 2.30 29.64 -4.80
CA TYR A 659 2.55 30.48 -5.98
C TYR A 659 1.56 30.18 -7.09
N VAL A 660 1.07 31.23 -7.74
CA VAL A 660 0.32 31.16 -9.00
C VAL A 660 1.13 31.80 -10.10
N VAL A 661 1.21 31.18 -11.27
CA VAL A 661 2.07 31.64 -12.38
C VAL A 661 1.30 31.71 -13.69
N THR A 662 1.42 32.86 -14.36
CA THR A 662 0.98 33.07 -15.75
C THR A 662 2.15 33.56 -16.60
N GLU A 663 1.91 33.77 -17.89
CA GLU A 663 2.87 34.38 -18.81
C GLU A 663 3.24 35.84 -18.45
N TYR A 664 2.55 36.43 -17.47
CA TYR A 664 2.80 37.79 -16.98
C TYR A 664 3.58 37.85 -15.65
N GLY A 665 3.81 36.72 -14.97
CA GLY A 665 4.66 36.67 -13.77
C GLY A 665 4.22 35.66 -12.72
N VAL A 666 4.77 35.82 -11.52
CA VAL A 666 4.50 34.99 -10.33
C VAL A 666 3.77 35.80 -9.27
N ALA A 667 2.66 35.28 -8.77
CA ALA A 667 1.96 35.79 -7.59
C ALA A 667 2.28 34.93 -6.37
N ASP A 668 2.97 35.49 -5.38
CA ASP A 668 3.18 34.88 -4.06
C ASP A 668 1.94 35.10 -3.18
N LEU A 669 1.20 34.02 -2.92
CA LEU A 669 -0.01 34.04 -2.10
C LEU A 669 0.21 33.43 -0.72
N TYR A 670 1.38 32.82 -0.47
CA TYR A 670 1.60 31.99 0.70
C TYR A 670 1.48 32.81 1.99
N ASN A 671 0.49 32.47 2.82
CA ASN A 671 0.17 33.18 4.07
C ASN A 671 -0.07 34.69 3.94
N LYS A 672 -0.37 35.20 2.72
CA LYS A 672 -0.66 36.62 2.49
C LYS A 672 -2.11 36.96 2.83
N PRO A 673 -2.40 38.17 3.34
CA PRO A 673 -3.76 38.70 3.47
C PRO A 673 -4.49 38.73 2.12
N ILE A 674 -5.83 38.62 2.15
CA ILE A 674 -6.67 38.59 0.95
C ILE A 674 -6.44 39.80 0.02
N LYS A 675 -6.24 41.00 0.59
CA LYS A 675 -5.90 42.21 -0.19
C LYS A 675 -4.65 42.03 -1.05
N GLU A 676 -3.58 41.54 -0.44
CA GLU A 676 -2.29 41.34 -1.12
C GLU A 676 -2.38 40.24 -2.17
N ARG A 677 -3.18 39.19 -1.89
CA ARG A 677 -3.47 38.13 -2.86
C ARG A 677 -4.18 38.65 -4.10
N ALA A 678 -5.25 39.43 -3.91
CA ALA A 678 -6.02 40.01 -5.01
C ALA A 678 -5.13 40.89 -5.90
N LYS A 679 -4.33 41.76 -5.29
CA LYS A 679 -3.36 42.61 -6.01
C LYS A 679 -2.33 41.79 -6.79
N ALA A 680 -1.75 40.77 -6.17
CA ALA A 680 -0.75 39.91 -6.80
C ALA A 680 -1.33 39.14 -7.99
N LEU A 681 -2.55 38.61 -7.86
CA LEU A 681 -3.25 37.90 -8.94
C LEU A 681 -3.63 38.84 -10.10
N ILE A 682 -4.12 40.04 -9.81
CA ILE A 682 -4.41 41.06 -10.85
C ILE A 682 -3.13 41.43 -11.60
N ALA A 683 -1.99 41.57 -10.90
CA ALA A 683 -0.72 41.93 -11.52
C ALA A 683 -0.23 40.90 -12.55
N ILE A 684 -0.61 39.63 -12.39
CA ILE A 684 -0.29 38.54 -13.33
C ILE A 684 -1.46 38.17 -14.25
N ALA A 685 -2.59 38.89 -14.19
CA ALA A 685 -3.67 38.73 -15.15
C ALA A 685 -3.29 39.34 -16.51
N HIS A 686 -4.01 38.94 -17.57
CA HIS A 686 -3.84 39.56 -18.88
C HIS A 686 -4.14 41.06 -18.82
N PRO A 687 -3.33 41.94 -19.43
CA PRO A 687 -3.47 43.40 -19.37
C PRO A 687 -4.91 43.89 -19.59
N ASP A 688 -5.59 43.33 -20.59
CA ASP A 688 -6.97 43.70 -20.97
C ASP A 688 -8.01 43.49 -19.86
N PHE A 689 -7.74 42.63 -18.87
CA PHE A 689 -8.67 42.32 -17.78
C PHE A 689 -8.29 42.97 -16.44
N ARG A 690 -7.12 43.61 -16.32
CA ARG A 690 -6.62 44.12 -15.02
C ARG A 690 -7.48 45.24 -14.46
N GLU A 691 -7.90 46.19 -15.30
CA GLU A 691 -8.75 47.30 -14.89
C GLU A 691 -10.11 46.79 -14.40
N GLN A 692 -10.73 45.87 -15.15
CA GLN A 692 -11.98 45.22 -14.76
C GLN A 692 -11.85 44.50 -13.42
N LEU A 693 -10.85 43.63 -13.27
CA LEU A 693 -10.63 42.87 -12.03
C LEU A 693 -10.35 43.78 -10.82
N THR A 694 -9.63 44.89 -11.03
CA THR A 694 -9.39 45.88 -9.97
C THR A 694 -10.69 46.53 -9.52
N LYS A 695 -11.53 46.97 -10.45
CA LYS A 695 -12.83 47.56 -10.16
C LYS A 695 -13.75 46.58 -9.43
N GLU A 696 -13.78 45.33 -9.88
CA GLU A 696 -14.53 44.24 -9.25
C GLU A 696 -14.04 43.96 -7.83
N ALA A 697 -12.72 43.92 -7.61
CA ALA A 697 -12.13 43.69 -6.30
C ALA A 697 -12.44 44.81 -5.30
N LYS A 698 -12.43 46.07 -5.75
CA LYS A 698 -12.83 47.23 -4.95
C LYS A 698 -14.30 47.16 -4.55
N ALA A 699 -15.18 46.95 -5.54
CA ALA A 699 -16.61 46.83 -5.31
C ALA A 699 -16.98 45.67 -4.36
N ALA A 700 -16.20 44.58 -4.38
CA ALA A 700 -16.37 43.44 -3.49
C ALA A 700 -15.71 43.60 -2.10
N GLY A 701 -14.98 44.71 -1.85
CA GLY A 701 -14.27 44.97 -0.60
C GLY A 701 -13.03 44.11 -0.39
N LEU A 702 -12.48 43.49 -1.45
CA LEU A 702 -11.21 42.76 -1.39
C LEU A 702 -10.01 43.72 -1.40
N ILE A 703 -10.16 44.87 -2.06
CA ILE A 703 -9.20 45.97 -2.10
C ILE A 703 -9.93 47.25 -1.64
N PRO A 704 -9.31 48.13 -0.82
CA PRO A 704 -9.89 49.43 -0.47
C PRO A 704 -10.18 50.30 -1.70
N GLU A 705 -11.25 51.09 -1.67
CA GLU A 705 -11.64 51.96 -2.79
C GLU A 705 -10.59 53.02 -3.12
N ASP A 706 -9.83 53.48 -2.12
CA ASP A 706 -8.82 54.53 -2.19
C ASP A 706 -7.43 54.08 -2.67
N GLU A 707 -7.20 52.77 -2.80
CA GLU A 707 -5.99 52.17 -3.40
C GLU A 707 -6.27 51.70 -4.82
#